data_AF-A0A1H7KIF2-F1
#
_entry.id   AF-A0A1H7KIF2-F1
#
_cell.length_a   1.000
_cell.length_b   1.000
_cell.length_c   1.000
_cell.angle_alpha   90.00
_cell.angle_beta   90.00
_cell.angle_gamma   90.00
#
_symmetry.space_group_name_H-M   'P 1'
#
loop_
_entity.id
_entity.type
_entity.pdbx_description
1 polymer ?
#
loop_
_entity_poly.entity_id
_entity_poly.type
_entity_poly.pdbx_seq_one_letter_code
_entity_poly.pdbx_strand_id
1 'polypeptide(L)'
;MRMTQEENIRFVFLENSGKRWKYSKRVLGIMMLLILAFLFFIIMGLISKPILQSLEMSNGNIVPINNPVSTAVVSAEDDVSFDSLAVTGQEQQPTVFTFFQSSHFSNAEHHISLDENMGNTDVLVPDWFYLNERGEIDVQSNSRIDSLGKDHDVLITPSITLGEGVDAEGFHNLLASPDSQDQMVAHLLETTEMNEYQGIHLHFDDVLWEDKELFNAFITKTYQAFHEADLSLSLFIRLGDDTYDSSLLSKVSDYIMVNLFDQHIEQGESGPLASFKWTQEMLSTYEGSMDKLVPVLANYAYDWNVSTGEAATTYDFSSLMEKVNRENLKINWDDHSSTPYLRYKNEQDEHIVWMLDGVTFYNQLKLVQGQNVPSIGIWNVGSEDPSIWNVLSGRTTDPAGLKTIPNRVSVAQAGEGDFLKVTQEETEGERRIELDNHFIKQAEYERYPSPYLLEKYGVEDKRVAISFDDGPDPRYTRKVLDILNEYNVKAGFFVIGQNAAMHPRLTKAIFDEGHELGSHTFSHRDITSLSDTELAFELNATQRVIQGITGHSAVMFRPPYLAINDLPGQLPTESMLRRFLNIQDLGYTIVSASIDPRDWSGKTADQIVNDTVSRVENGRTILLHDSGGDRTPTLEALPRIIEWLQANDYTIVPVSELIGLEREGVMPRVQENEKSILSLFLYGSLFNAVLNRTIRIFLSVLITMGLVRMVILIYFSFRQKIKSEQLVFEESDLPFVTVLIAAYNEEEVIDKTMQSILNSSYPHFEIIIVDDGSTDQTASIVERAAERHPKIQLIRKPNGGKASALNLGIEQATADYIVTLDADTVIAEDTIALIIRPFCDPNVGAVSGNVKIGNCKNILTWWQHIEYVTGYNLEKRALDELDSITVVPGAIGAWRKSALEAVGLFEEDTLAEDTDVTMKLLRRGYKIRSEVKAIAYTEAPEDLKSFIKQRYRWTFGILQCLRKHQKALFNLKNKKLGFISIPNMIFQYILLASAPLVDYIFILALFSGNMTVVYFYIIFLLADSLVSVYAFGLERENKKPLLSLFIQRLVYRQFFTFVVWKSLLNAVKGQLQGWNKLKRTGNVGRTQTFESQERENYHTTVH
;
A
#
# COMPACT_ATOMS: atom_id res chain seq x y z
N MET A 1 -51.14 32.12 57.24
CA MET A 1 -50.55 33.46 57.44
C MET A 1 -49.16 33.29 58.06
N ARG A 2 -48.12 33.26 57.22
CA ARG A 2 -46.71 33.61 57.49
C ARG A 2 -46.00 33.41 56.14
N MET A 3 -46.04 34.47 55.34
CA MET A 3 -45.17 34.65 54.18
C MET A 3 -43.75 34.88 54.72
N THR A 4 -42.81 34.02 54.36
CA THR A 4 -41.39 34.36 54.32
C THR A 4 -40.98 34.31 52.86
N GLN A 5 -40.81 35.50 52.26
CA GLN A 5 -40.15 35.70 50.99
C GLN A 5 -38.67 35.34 51.14
N GLU A 6 -38.32 34.08 50.89
CA GLU A 6 -37.01 33.76 50.33
C GLU A 6 -37.25 33.59 48.84
N GLU A 7 -36.83 34.57 48.04
CA GLU A 7 -36.78 34.41 46.59
C GLU A 7 -35.88 33.21 46.28
N ASN A 8 -36.47 32.12 45.79
CA ASN A 8 -35.73 30.96 45.28
C ASN A 8 -34.86 31.42 44.11
N ILE A 9 -33.59 31.80 44.37
CA ILE A 9 -32.60 32.11 43.34
C ILE A 9 -32.45 30.86 42.47
N ARG A 10 -33.02 30.90 41.26
CA ARG A 10 -33.05 29.77 40.35
C ARG A 10 -31.77 29.77 39.50
N PHE A 11 -30.72 29.14 40.02
CA PHE A 11 -29.45 28.96 39.30
C PHE A 11 -29.64 28.44 37.88
N VAL A 12 -28.93 29.02 36.93
CA VAL A 12 -29.00 28.61 35.52
C VAL A 12 -28.47 27.18 35.38
N PHE A 13 -29.24 26.35 34.64
CA PHE A 13 -29.11 24.89 34.51
C PHE A 13 -29.57 24.03 35.68
N LEU A 14 -29.87 24.58 36.87
CA LEU A 14 -30.35 23.77 38.00
C LEU A 14 -31.68 23.08 37.63
N GLU A 15 -31.71 21.76 37.78
CA GLU A 15 -32.90 20.97 37.53
C GLU A 15 -33.04 19.84 38.56
N ASN A 16 -33.87 20.07 39.57
CA ASN A 16 -34.08 19.13 40.68
C ASN A 16 -34.76 17.80 40.26
N SER A 17 -35.35 17.74 39.06
CA SER A 17 -36.14 16.57 38.61
C SER A 17 -35.30 15.45 37.97
N GLY A 18 -34.07 15.75 37.53
CA GLY A 18 -33.19 14.82 36.80
C GLY A 18 -33.73 14.32 35.44
N LYS A 19 -34.84 14.88 34.93
CA LYS A 19 -35.49 14.44 33.68
C LYS A 19 -34.58 14.65 32.48
N ARG A 20 -33.92 15.81 32.35
CA ARG A 20 -32.98 16.09 31.25
C ARG A 20 -31.83 15.09 31.19
N TRP A 21 -31.27 14.68 32.34
CA TRP A 21 -30.21 13.67 32.36
C TRP A 21 -30.71 12.29 31.92
N LYS A 22 -31.90 11.87 32.36
CA LYS A 22 -32.52 10.62 31.92
C LYS A 22 -32.79 10.62 30.41
N TYR A 23 -33.32 11.72 29.86
CA TYR A 23 -33.56 11.85 28.42
C TYR A 23 -32.25 11.82 27.63
N SER A 24 -31.24 12.59 28.06
CA SER A 24 -29.95 12.67 27.38
C SER A 24 -29.23 11.31 27.36
N LYS A 25 -29.30 10.55 28.46
CA LYS A 25 -28.78 9.17 28.48
C LYS A 25 -29.48 8.24 27.50
N ARG A 26 -30.80 8.37 27.33
CA ARG A 26 -31.55 7.57 26.34
C ARG A 26 -31.12 7.92 24.92
N VAL A 27 -31.02 9.21 24.59
CA VAL A 27 -30.58 9.67 23.26
C VAL A 27 -29.15 9.20 22.97
N LEU A 28 -28.22 9.40 23.90
CA LEU A 28 -26.82 8.94 23.75
C LEU A 28 -26.75 7.41 23.62
N GLY A 29 -27.54 6.67 24.40
CA GLY A 29 -27.63 5.22 24.31
C GLY A 29 -28.14 4.74 22.95
N ILE A 30 -29.19 5.38 22.40
CA ILE A 30 -29.71 5.07 21.06
C ILE A 30 -28.65 5.38 19.99
N MET A 31 -27.97 6.54 20.07
CA MET A 31 -26.90 6.87 19.13
C MET A 31 -25.75 5.87 19.18
N MET A 32 -25.33 5.46 20.37
CA MET A 32 -24.26 4.48 20.55
C MET A 32 -24.68 3.10 20.03
N LEU A 33 -25.92 2.66 20.25
CA LEU A 33 -26.45 1.43 19.68
C LEU A 33 -26.49 1.46 18.15
N LEU A 34 -26.87 2.59 17.54
CA LEU A 34 -26.84 2.76 16.09
C LEU A 34 -25.40 2.67 15.54
N ILE A 35 -24.43 3.30 16.21
CA ILE A 35 -23.01 3.22 15.84
C ILE A 35 -22.47 1.79 15.97
N LEU A 36 -22.79 1.09 17.07
CA LEU A 36 -22.35 -0.28 17.30
C LEU A 36 -22.98 -1.27 16.32
N ALA A 37 -24.29 -1.16 16.07
CA ALA A 37 -24.97 -1.96 15.07
C ALA A 37 -24.35 -1.72 13.68
N PHE A 38 -24.02 -0.48 13.37
CA PHE A 38 -23.37 -0.11 12.12
C PHE A 38 -21.97 -0.73 11.96
N LEU A 39 -21.11 -0.60 12.98
CA LEU A 39 -19.79 -1.23 13.02
C LEU A 39 -19.88 -2.75 12.89
N PHE A 40 -20.86 -3.36 13.55
CA PHE A 40 -21.12 -4.79 13.47
C PHE A 40 -21.41 -5.22 12.01
N PHE A 41 -22.23 -4.47 11.26
CA PHE A 41 -22.54 -4.81 9.88
C PHE A 41 -21.36 -4.66 8.91
N ILE A 42 -20.52 -3.63 9.10
CA ILE A 42 -19.25 -3.53 8.36
C ILE A 42 -18.39 -4.76 8.66
N ILE A 43 -18.13 -5.04 9.94
CA ILE A 43 -17.23 -6.13 10.35
C ILE A 43 -17.74 -7.49 9.85
N MET A 44 -19.04 -7.77 9.96
CA MET A 44 -19.63 -9.02 9.47
C MET A 44 -19.52 -9.16 7.95
N GLY A 45 -19.72 -8.06 7.21
CA GLY A 45 -19.56 -8.06 5.75
C GLY A 45 -18.11 -8.27 5.29
N LEU A 46 -17.13 -7.95 6.13
CA LEU A 46 -15.71 -8.16 5.86
C LEU A 46 -15.23 -9.58 6.21
N ILE A 47 -15.83 -10.20 7.23
CA ILE A 47 -15.47 -11.56 7.65
C ILE A 47 -16.13 -12.62 6.73
N SER A 48 -17.28 -12.31 6.13
CA SER A 48 -18.00 -13.26 5.27
C SER A 48 -17.45 -13.28 3.84
N LYS A 49 -16.61 -14.29 3.55
CA LYS A 49 -16.11 -14.55 2.20
C LYS A 49 -17.28 -14.80 1.22
N PRO A 50 -17.29 -14.17 0.03
CA PRO A 50 -18.26 -14.47 -1.02
C PRO A 50 -18.05 -15.89 -1.54
N ILE A 51 -19.14 -16.56 -1.91
CA ILE A 51 -19.07 -17.88 -2.54
C ILE A 51 -18.95 -17.67 -4.05
N LEU A 52 -17.76 -17.91 -4.59
CA LEU A 52 -17.50 -17.86 -6.04
C LEU A 52 -17.27 -19.27 -6.58
N GLN A 53 -17.70 -19.50 -7.81
CA GLN A 53 -17.44 -20.73 -8.53
C GLN A 53 -16.25 -20.45 -9.45
N SER A 54 -15.15 -21.20 -9.27
CA SER A 54 -13.99 -21.12 -10.16
C SER A 54 -14.38 -21.53 -11.57
N LEU A 55 -13.91 -20.80 -12.58
CA LEU A 55 -14.06 -21.23 -13.97
C LEU A 55 -13.20 -22.48 -14.22
N GLU A 56 -13.84 -23.57 -14.61
CA GLU A 56 -13.15 -24.70 -15.22
C GLU A 56 -12.86 -24.36 -16.69
N MET A 57 -11.58 -24.43 -17.04
CA MET A 57 -11.07 -24.17 -18.38
C MET A 57 -10.23 -25.40 -18.71
N SER A 58 -10.64 -26.19 -19.70
CA SER A 58 -9.93 -27.40 -20.09
C SER A 58 -9.36 -27.25 -21.48
N ASN A 59 -8.06 -27.43 -21.62
CA ASN A 59 -7.41 -27.71 -22.91
C ASN A 59 -7.08 -29.20 -22.92
N GLY A 60 -7.75 -29.99 -23.78
CA GLY A 60 -7.28 -31.33 -24.11
C GLY A 60 -8.31 -32.47 -24.01
N ASN A 61 -8.28 -33.34 -25.02
CA ASN A 61 -9.00 -34.63 -25.10
C ASN A 61 -8.09 -35.81 -24.67
N ILE A 62 -7.01 -35.55 -23.90
CA ILE A 62 -6.03 -36.58 -23.56
C ILE A 62 -6.53 -37.44 -22.39
N VAL A 63 -6.51 -38.76 -22.57
CA VAL A 63 -6.95 -39.73 -21.55
C VAL A 63 -5.81 -40.74 -21.28
N PRO A 64 -5.38 -40.93 -20.01
CA PRO A 64 -4.29 -41.85 -19.69
C PRO A 64 -4.67 -43.32 -19.93
N ILE A 65 -3.70 -44.12 -20.37
CA ILE A 65 -3.82 -45.58 -20.47
C ILE A 65 -2.90 -46.21 -19.42
N ASN A 66 -3.49 -46.70 -18.32
CA ASN A 66 -2.73 -47.23 -17.17
C ASN A 66 -2.55 -48.76 -17.18
N ASN A 67 -3.06 -49.45 -18.20
CA ASN A 67 -2.83 -50.90 -18.31
C ASN A 67 -1.42 -51.15 -18.85
N PRO A 68 -0.70 -52.17 -18.33
CA PRO A 68 0.63 -52.51 -18.82
C PRO A 68 0.64 -52.78 -20.33
N VAL A 69 1.78 -52.53 -20.96
CA VAL A 69 2.04 -52.96 -22.34
C VAL A 69 1.90 -54.48 -22.41
N SER A 70 1.22 -55.01 -23.44
CA SER A 70 1.15 -56.47 -23.61
C SER A 70 2.52 -57.00 -24.01
N THR A 71 2.88 -58.21 -23.55
CA THR A 71 4.16 -58.91 -23.79
C THR A 71 4.51 -59.17 -25.28
N ALA A 72 3.81 -58.56 -26.22
CA ALA A 72 4.08 -58.60 -27.66
C ALA A 72 4.88 -57.38 -28.18
N VAL A 73 5.04 -56.31 -27.39
CA VAL A 73 5.76 -55.08 -27.79
C VAL A 73 7.21 -55.06 -27.28
N VAL A 74 7.50 -55.76 -26.17
CA VAL A 74 8.87 -55.99 -25.67
C VAL A 74 9.18 -57.46 -25.90
N SER A 75 10.27 -57.76 -26.59
CA SER A 75 10.60 -59.13 -26.98
C SER A 75 10.91 -59.97 -25.73
N ALA A 76 10.56 -61.26 -25.74
CA ALA A 76 11.01 -62.19 -24.68
C ALA A 76 12.55 -62.35 -24.65
N GLU A 77 13.25 -61.79 -25.63
CA GLU A 77 14.70 -61.75 -25.68
C GLU A 77 15.28 -60.65 -24.77
N ASP A 78 14.50 -59.66 -24.30
CA ASP A 78 14.98 -58.55 -23.46
C ASP A 78 14.99 -58.85 -21.93
N ASP A 79 14.69 -60.07 -21.49
CA ASP A 79 14.54 -60.40 -20.05
C ASP A 79 15.86 -60.21 -19.27
N VAL A 80 15.84 -59.41 -18.19
CA VAL A 80 17.05 -58.99 -17.44
C VAL A 80 17.29 -59.86 -16.20
N SER A 81 18.54 -60.33 -16.05
CA SER A 81 19.02 -61.02 -14.84
C SER A 81 20.26 -60.32 -14.27
N PHE A 82 20.09 -59.60 -13.16
CA PHE A 82 21.19 -58.89 -12.49
C PHE A 82 22.16 -59.83 -11.73
N ASP A 83 21.76 -61.06 -11.41
CA ASP A 83 22.53 -62.01 -10.58
C ASP A 83 23.86 -62.49 -11.20
N SER A 84 24.01 -62.40 -12.53
CA SER A 84 25.21 -62.86 -13.24
C SER A 84 26.29 -61.77 -13.41
N LEU A 85 26.04 -60.55 -12.93
CA LEU A 85 26.88 -59.37 -13.19
C LEU A 85 27.76 -59.06 -11.98
N ALA A 86 29.03 -59.44 -12.03
CA ALA A 86 30.00 -59.04 -11.02
C ALA A 86 30.58 -57.66 -11.38
N VAL A 87 30.21 -56.61 -10.65
CA VAL A 87 30.90 -55.30 -10.74
C VAL A 87 32.26 -55.44 -10.04
N THR A 88 33.30 -55.78 -10.80
CA THR A 88 34.66 -56.02 -10.27
C THR A 88 35.63 -54.84 -10.43
N GLY A 89 35.18 -53.74 -11.07
CA GLY A 89 35.98 -52.55 -11.31
C GLY A 89 36.14 -51.66 -10.08
N GLN A 90 37.23 -50.88 -10.02
CA GLN A 90 37.35 -49.79 -9.05
C GLN A 90 36.42 -48.63 -9.47
N GLU A 91 35.66 -48.07 -8.52
CA GLU A 91 34.92 -46.82 -8.72
C GLU A 91 35.90 -45.65 -8.91
N GLN A 92 36.42 -45.50 -10.13
CA GLN A 92 37.16 -44.32 -10.56
C GLN A 92 36.18 -43.32 -11.20
N GLN A 93 36.41 -42.03 -10.99
CA GLN A 93 35.57 -41.01 -11.61
C GLN A 93 35.83 -40.99 -13.11
N PRO A 94 34.77 -41.07 -13.94
CA PRO A 94 34.95 -40.97 -15.37
C PRO A 94 35.26 -39.53 -15.77
N THR A 95 36.04 -39.35 -16.83
CA THR A 95 36.15 -38.08 -17.55
C THR A 95 34.80 -37.79 -18.22
N VAL A 96 34.21 -36.64 -17.96
CA VAL A 96 32.86 -36.28 -18.43
C VAL A 96 32.94 -35.40 -19.69
N PHE A 97 32.46 -35.95 -20.80
CA PHE A 97 32.24 -35.24 -22.06
C PHE A 97 30.80 -34.74 -22.12
N THR A 98 30.60 -33.44 -22.22
CA THR A 98 29.26 -32.82 -22.23
C THR A 98 28.95 -32.28 -23.61
N PHE A 99 27.92 -32.81 -24.27
CA PHE A 99 27.51 -32.34 -25.60
C PHE A 99 26.55 -31.15 -25.49
N PHE A 100 26.83 -30.08 -26.23
CA PHE A 100 25.98 -28.89 -26.33
C PHE A 100 25.51 -28.68 -27.77
N GLN A 101 24.21 -28.81 -28.02
CA GLN A 101 23.62 -28.70 -29.35
C GLN A 101 22.88 -27.36 -29.50
N SER A 102 23.48 -26.41 -30.21
CA SER A 102 22.93 -25.08 -30.50
C SER A 102 21.90 -25.09 -31.63
N SER A 103 22.02 -26.02 -32.58
CA SER A 103 21.19 -26.10 -33.78
C SER A 103 19.82 -26.78 -33.59
N HIS A 104 19.72 -27.72 -32.65
CA HIS A 104 18.54 -28.57 -32.47
C HIS A 104 17.73 -28.31 -31.19
N PHE A 105 18.33 -27.71 -30.14
CA PHE A 105 17.71 -27.64 -28.80
C PHE A 105 17.95 -26.34 -28.01
N SER A 106 18.23 -25.19 -28.64
CA SER A 106 18.57 -23.96 -27.88
C SER A 106 17.35 -23.31 -27.17
N ASN A 107 16.90 -23.89 -26.06
CA ASN A 107 15.95 -23.28 -25.13
C ASN A 107 16.68 -22.76 -23.87
N ALA A 108 15.95 -22.11 -22.96
CA ALA A 108 16.55 -21.55 -21.74
C ALA A 108 17.16 -22.62 -20.82
N GLU A 109 16.65 -23.85 -20.83
CA GLU A 109 17.10 -24.95 -19.98
C GLU A 109 18.51 -25.43 -20.34
N HIS A 110 18.85 -25.49 -21.63
CA HIS A 110 20.19 -25.85 -22.09
C HIS A 110 21.26 -24.91 -21.54
N HIS A 111 20.95 -23.61 -21.50
CA HIS A 111 21.85 -22.63 -20.89
C HIS A 111 21.90 -22.74 -19.37
N ILE A 112 20.75 -22.92 -18.69
CA ILE A 112 20.70 -23.07 -17.23
C ILE A 112 21.47 -24.32 -16.79
N SER A 113 21.22 -25.46 -17.42
CA SER A 113 21.92 -26.71 -17.11
C SER A 113 23.42 -26.58 -17.36
N LEU A 114 23.84 -25.99 -18.47
CA LEU A 114 25.25 -25.76 -18.74
C LEU A 114 25.90 -24.83 -17.70
N ASP A 115 25.26 -23.71 -17.35
CA ASP A 115 25.75 -22.77 -16.35
C ASP A 115 25.90 -23.45 -14.96
N GLU A 116 24.92 -24.28 -14.56
CA GLU A 116 24.93 -24.99 -13.27
C GLU A 116 25.98 -26.11 -13.20
N ASN A 117 26.25 -26.79 -14.33
CA ASN A 117 27.02 -28.03 -14.36
C ASN A 117 28.36 -27.92 -15.09
N MET A 118 28.77 -26.72 -15.53
CA MET A 118 30.09 -26.52 -16.14
C MET A 118 31.22 -27.02 -15.22
N GLY A 119 31.09 -26.83 -13.90
CA GLY A 119 32.07 -27.33 -12.93
C GLY A 119 32.13 -28.86 -12.77
N ASN A 120 31.21 -29.61 -13.38
CA ASN A 120 31.19 -31.08 -13.44
C ASN A 120 31.54 -31.61 -14.85
N THR A 121 31.91 -30.73 -15.78
CA THR A 121 32.30 -31.08 -17.16
C THR A 121 33.81 -31.02 -17.29
N ASP A 122 34.45 -32.05 -17.87
CA ASP A 122 35.89 -32.05 -18.16
C ASP A 122 36.17 -31.62 -19.61
N VAL A 123 35.32 -32.07 -20.54
CA VAL A 123 35.40 -31.74 -21.97
C VAL A 123 34.04 -31.30 -22.49
N LEU A 124 33.95 -30.10 -23.05
CA LEU A 124 32.77 -29.60 -23.74
C LEU A 124 32.85 -29.94 -25.23
N VAL A 125 31.78 -30.56 -25.76
CA VAL A 125 31.65 -30.97 -27.17
C VAL A 125 30.50 -30.21 -27.83
N PRO A 126 30.72 -28.97 -28.30
CA PRO A 126 29.70 -28.13 -28.92
C PRO A 126 29.60 -28.32 -30.45
N ASP A 127 28.41 -28.18 -31.03
CA ASP A 127 28.12 -28.30 -32.47
C ASP A 127 28.50 -27.05 -33.30
N TRP A 128 29.74 -26.57 -33.17
CA TRP A 128 30.15 -25.33 -33.82
C TRP A 128 30.60 -25.46 -35.27
N PHE A 129 31.03 -26.64 -35.72
CA PHE A 129 31.65 -26.80 -37.03
C PHE A 129 30.73 -27.57 -37.99
N TYR A 130 30.56 -27.04 -39.20
CA TYR A 130 29.77 -27.68 -40.26
C TYR A 130 30.58 -27.78 -41.54
N LEU A 131 30.63 -28.97 -42.13
CA LEU A 131 31.33 -29.22 -43.39
C LEU A 131 30.43 -28.86 -44.57
N ASN A 132 30.88 -27.95 -45.45
CA ASN A 132 30.13 -27.60 -46.65
C ASN A 132 30.57 -28.40 -47.90
N GLU A 133 29.82 -28.26 -49.01
CA GLU A 133 30.05 -29.02 -50.27
C GLU A 133 31.45 -28.84 -50.88
N ARG A 134 32.21 -27.82 -50.45
CA ARG A 134 33.56 -27.52 -50.96
C ARG A 134 34.67 -28.10 -50.08
N GLY A 135 34.33 -28.74 -48.96
CA GLY A 135 35.31 -29.15 -47.95
C GLY A 135 35.85 -27.99 -47.09
N GLU A 136 35.12 -26.87 -47.02
CA GLU A 136 35.39 -25.76 -46.11
C GLU A 136 34.53 -25.92 -44.83
N ILE A 137 34.95 -25.27 -43.73
CA ILE A 137 34.30 -25.39 -42.42
C ILE A 137 33.59 -24.08 -42.09
N ASP A 138 32.28 -24.16 -41.89
CA ASP A 138 31.47 -23.06 -41.40
C ASP A 138 31.45 -23.09 -39.86
N VAL A 139 31.89 -22.01 -39.22
CA VAL A 139 32.01 -21.89 -37.76
C VAL A 139 30.86 -21.08 -37.18
N GLN A 140 30.13 -21.69 -36.25
CA GLN A 140 28.99 -21.10 -35.53
C GLN A 140 29.23 -21.06 -34.02
N SER A 141 30.42 -20.62 -33.58
CA SER A 141 30.78 -20.58 -32.16
C SER A 141 30.00 -19.53 -31.35
N ASN A 142 29.91 -19.75 -30.03
CA ASN A 142 29.24 -18.85 -29.11
C ASN A 142 30.20 -18.36 -28.03
N SER A 143 30.69 -17.13 -28.19
CA SER A 143 31.71 -16.55 -27.29
C SER A 143 31.35 -16.59 -25.81
N ARG A 144 30.06 -16.57 -25.42
CA ARG A 144 29.64 -16.69 -24.02
C ARG A 144 29.99 -18.09 -23.48
N ILE A 145 29.69 -19.13 -24.25
CA ILE A 145 29.92 -20.53 -23.88
C ILE A 145 31.42 -20.83 -23.87
N ASP A 146 32.15 -20.38 -24.88
CA ASP A 146 33.61 -20.50 -24.92
C ASP A 146 34.25 -19.85 -23.69
N SER A 147 33.78 -18.66 -23.31
CA SER A 147 34.26 -17.96 -22.11
C SER A 147 33.90 -18.73 -20.83
N LEU A 148 32.69 -19.27 -20.74
CA LEU A 148 32.23 -20.06 -19.58
C LEU A 148 33.09 -21.31 -19.38
N GLY A 149 33.42 -22.02 -20.47
CA GLY A 149 34.32 -23.17 -20.43
C GLY A 149 35.74 -22.79 -19.99
N LYS A 150 36.31 -21.71 -20.57
CA LYS A 150 37.62 -21.18 -20.18
C LYS A 150 37.66 -20.77 -18.70
N ASP A 151 36.62 -20.14 -18.19
CA ASP A 151 36.53 -19.71 -16.78
C ASP A 151 36.50 -20.88 -15.78
N HIS A 152 36.15 -22.08 -16.24
CA HIS A 152 36.08 -23.31 -15.44
C HIS A 152 37.20 -24.32 -15.74
N ASP A 153 38.22 -23.93 -16.51
CA ASP A 153 39.31 -24.80 -16.96
C ASP A 153 38.83 -26.06 -17.73
N VAL A 154 37.71 -25.95 -18.47
CA VAL A 154 37.12 -27.04 -19.27
C VAL A 154 37.74 -27.07 -20.67
N LEU A 155 38.13 -28.25 -21.13
CA LEU A 155 38.67 -28.45 -22.49
C LEU A 155 37.53 -28.34 -23.50
N ILE A 156 37.75 -27.70 -24.64
CA ILE A 156 36.72 -27.56 -25.66
C ILE A 156 37.16 -28.27 -26.95
N THR A 157 36.34 -29.23 -27.39
CA THR A 157 36.56 -30.02 -28.61
C THR A 157 35.32 -29.94 -29.49
N PRO A 158 35.23 -28.96 -30.41
CA PRO A 158 34.05 -28.77 -31.25
C PRO A 158 33.72 -30.02 -32.06
N SER A 159 32.44 -30.34 -32.15
CA SER A 159 31.91 -31.35 -33.06
C SER A 159 31.81 -30.77 -34.46
N ILE A 160 32.26 -31.55 -35.45
CA ILE A 160 31.99 -31.31 -36.86
C ILE A 160 31.01 -32.33 -37.41
N THR A 161 29.98 -31.81 -38.09
CA THR A 161 28.96 -32.59 -38.81
C THR A 161 28.86 -32.14 -40.27
N LEU A 162 28.05 -32.83 -41.06
CA LEU A 162 27.72 -32.40 -42.43
C LEU A 162 26.78 -31.18 -42.39
N GLY A 163 27.15 -30.12 -43.10
CA GLY A 163 26.34 -28.91 -43.24
C GLY A 163 25.19 -29.08 -44.24
N GLU A 164 24.25 -28.13 -44.24
CA GLU A 164 23.13 -28.13 -45.19
C GLU A 164 23.62 -28.22 -46.64
N GLY A 165 23.15 -29.23 -47.37
CA GLY A 165 23.49 -29.48 -48.77
C GLY A 165 24.53 -30.58 -49.01
N VAL A 166 25.22 -31.06 -47.97
CA VAL A 166 26.16 -32.19 -48.10
C VAL A 166 25.46 -33.49 -47.68
N ASP A 167 25.04 -34.29 -48.66
CA ASP A 167 24.53 -35.64 -48.43
C ASP A 167 25.65 -36.69 -48.43
N ALA A 168 25.29 -37.96 -48.21
CA ALA A 168 26.23 -39.08 -48.21
C ALA A 168 27.06 -39.17 -49.52
N GLU A 169 26.45 -38.82 -50.66
CA GLU A 169 27.13 -38.82 -51.97
C GLU A 169 28.09 -37.63 -52.10
N GLY A 170 27.71 -36.46 -51.58
CA GLY A 170 28.60 -35.31 -51.42
C GLY A 170 29.81 -35.63 -50.57
N PHE A 171 29.61 -36.29 -49.43
CA PHE A 171 30.69 -36.71 -48.54
C PHE A 171 31.60 -37.79 -49.18
N HIS A 172 31.00 -38.76 -49.88
CA HIS A 172 31.74 -39.73 -50.71
C HIS A 172 32.70 -39.04 -51.69
N ASN A 173 32.21 -38.04 -52.43
CA ASN A 173 33.02 -37.32 -53.40
C ASN A 173 34.21 -36.58 -52.76
N LEU A 174 34.03 -36.06 -51.55
CA LEU A 174 35.10 -35.43 -50.78
C LEU A 174 36.13 -36.47 -50.31
N LEU A 175 35.67 -37.62 -49.81
CA LEU A 175 36.54 -38.72 -49.37
C LEU A 175 37.30 -39.38 -50.52
N ALA A 176 36.72 -39.48 -51.72
CA ALA A 176 37.35 -40.12 -52.87
C ALA A 176 38.51 -39.30 -53.49
N SER A 177 38.62 -38.01 -53.15
CA SER A 177 39.62 -37.07 -53.69
C SER A 177 40.75 -36.80 -52.70
N PRO A 178 42.00 -37.24 -52.97
CA PRO A 178 43.14 -36.98 -52.07
C PRO A 178 43.40 -35.50 -51.80
N ASP A 179 43.27 -34.65 -52.82
CA ASP A 179 43.45 -33.20 -52.70
C ASP A 179 42.38 -32.58 -51.78
N SER A 180 41.15 -33.11 -51.84
CA SER A 180 40.04 -32.63 -51.01
C SER A 180 40.19 -33.11 -49.57
N GLN A 181 40.67 -34.35 -49.34
CA GLN A 181 41.07 -34.80 -48.00
C GLN A 181 42.18 -33.93 -47.40
N ASP A 182 43.22 -33.59 -48.19
CA ASP A 182 44.30 -32.69 -47.73
C ASP A 182 43.76 -31.31 -47.32
N GLN A 183 42.87 -30.73 -48.14
CA GLN A 183 42.25 -29.44 -47.86
C GLN A 183 41.38 -29.48 -46.61
N MET A 184 40.54 -30.51 -46.47
CA MET A 184 39.70 -30.69 -45.28
C MET A 184 40.54 -30.80 -44.01
N VAL A 185 41.58 -31.65 -44.00
CA VAL A 185 42.45 -31.80 -42.82
C VAL A 185 43.16 -30.49 -42.49
N ALA A 186 43.67 -29.76 -43.49
CA ALA A 186 44.32 -28.48 -43.29
C ALA A 186 43.37 -27.42 -42.72
N HIS A 187 42.14 -27.31 -43.27
CA HIS A 187 41.14 -26.38 -42.77
C HIS A 187 40.68 -26.74 -41.35
N LEU A 188 40.52 -28.03 -41.03
CA LEU A 188 40.15 -28.48 -39.68
C LEU A 188 41.22 -28.06 -38.67
N LEU A 189 42.49 -28.28 -39.02
CA LEU A 189 43.60 -27.92 -38.17
C LEU A 189 43.70 -26.40 -37.98
N GLU A 190 43.71 -25.63 -39.07
CA GLU A 190 43.79 -24.17 -39.04
C GLU A 190 42.64 -23.55 -38.24
N THR A 191 41.42 -24.04 -38.45
CA THR A 191 40.22 -23.54 -37.74
C THR A 191 40.27 -23.86 -36.26
N THR A 192 40.74 -25.05 -35.89
CA THR A 192 40.88 -25.47 -34.48
C THR A 192 41.94 -24.63 -33.76
N GLU A 193 43.10 -24.42 -34.38
CA GLU A 193 44.18 -23.60 -33.82
C GLU A 193 43.78 -22.12 -33.71
N MET A 194 43.14 -21.56 -34.75
CA MET A 194 42.73 -20.15 -34.78
C MET A 194 41.76 -19.80 -33.65
N ASN A 195 40.92 -20.75 -33.23
CA ASN A 195 39.95 -20.56 -32.16
C ASN A 195 40.44 -21.06 -30.78
N GLU A 196 41.69 -21.53 -30.68
CA GLU A 196 42.31 -22.02 -29.43
C GLU A 196 41.59 -23.22 -28.80
N TYR A 197 41.04 -24.13 -29.61
CA TYR A 197 40.39 -25.36 -29.13
C TYR A 197 41.41 -26.48 -28.92
N GLN A 198 41.10 -27.45 -28.03
CA GLN A 198 42.05 -28.49 -27.59
C GLN A 198 41.98 -29.78 -28.42
N GLY A 199 41.13 -29.78 -29.44
CA GLY A 199 40.91 -30.90 -30.33
C GLY A 199 39.62 -30.76 -31.11
N ILE A 200 39.25 -31.83 -31.81
CA ILE A 200 38.02 -31.89 -32.60
C ILE A 200 37.30 -33.23 -32.40
N HIS A 201 35.97 -33.18 -32.51
CA HIS A 201 35.12 -34.35 -32.53
C HIS A 201 34.50 -34.56 -33.92
N LEU A 202 34.87 -35.64 -34.60
CA LEU A 202 34.33 -35.96 -35.93
C LEU A 202 33.03 -36.77 -35.79
N HIS A 203 31.90 -36.20 -36.20
CA HIS A 203 30.58 -36.81 -36.13
C HIS A 203 29.97 -36.91 -37.54
N PHE A 204 30.19 -38.04 -38.20
CA PHE A 204 29.70 -38.31 -39.56
C PHE A 204 28.82 -39.57 -39.56
N ASP A 205 27.51 -39.36 -39.59
CA ASP A 205 26.49 -40.41 -39.46
C ASP A 205 26.15 -41.13 -40.77
N ASP A 206 26.49 -40.53 -41.91
CA ASP A 206 26.09 -41.01 -43.24
C ASP A 206 27.27 -41.53 -44.07
N VAL A 207 28.25 -42.19 -43.42
CA VAL A 207 29.35 -42.85 -44.13
C VAL A 207 28.81 -44.06 -44.89
N LEU A 208 29.00 -44.08 -46.21
CA LEU A 208 28.59 -45.21 -47.05
C LEU A 208 29.48 -46.44 -46.77
N TRP A 209 28.90 -47.64 -46.85
CA TRP A 209 29.66 -48.88 -46.62
C TRP A 209 30.82 -49.03 -47.61
N GLU A 210 30.66 -48.55 -48.84
CA GLU A 210 31.70 -48.53 -49.88
C GLU A 210 32.91 -47.66 -49.49
N ASP A 211 32.70 -46.67 -48.62
CA ASP A 211 33.70 -45.68 -48.23
C ASP A 211 34.52 -46.08 -47.01
N LYS A 212 34.28 -47.25 -46.42
CA LYS A 212 35.02 -47.76 -45.25
C LYS A 212 36.53 -47.52 -45.33
N GLU A 213 37.17 -47.90 -46.44
CA GLU A 213 38.62 -47.73 -46.60
C GLU A 213 39.04 -46.27 -46.80
N LEU A 214 38.22 -45.47 -47.51
CA LEU A 214 38.47 -44.05 -47.72
C LEU A 214 38.33 -43.27 -46.41
N PHE A 215 37.30 -43.60 -45.62
CA PHE A 215 37.06 -43.06 -44.31
C PHE A 215 38.21 -43.40 -43.35
N ASN A 216 38.62 -44.67 -43.28
CA ASN A 216 39.77 -45.09 -42.46
C ASN A 216 41.06 -44.32 -42.82
N ALA A 217 41.32 -44.12 -44.12
CA ALA A 217 42.46 -43.35 -44.59
C ALA A 217 42.36 -41.87 -44.19
N PHE A 218 41.18 -41.27 -44.33
CA PHE A 218 40.92 -39.88 -43.93
C PHE A 218 41.08 -39.67 -42.42
N ILE A 219 40.52 -40.56 -41.58
CA ILE A 219 40.68 -40.50 -40.12
C ILE A 219 42.17 -40.64 -39.75
N THR A 220 42.88 -41.60 -40.34
CA THR A 220 44.32 -41.80 -40.07
C THR A 220 45.14 -40.55 -40.40
N LYS A 221 44.84 -39.90 -41.53
CA LYS A 221 45.48 -38.66 -41.96
C LYS A 221 45.19 -37.51 -41.00
N THR A 222 43.92 -37.38 -40.60
CA THR A 222 43.48 -36.34 -39.66
C THR A 222 44.16 -36.52 -38.30
N TYR A 223 44.21 -37.75 -37.80
CA TYR A 223 44.88 -38.07 -36.53
C TYR A 223 46.35 -37.69 -36.53
N GLN A 224 47.09 -38.04 -37.60
CA GLN A 224 48.50 -37.68 -37.71
C GLN A 224 48.71 -36.17 -37.67
N ALA A 225 47.89 -35.42 -38.43
CA ALA A 225 47.99 -33.96 -38.47
C ALA A 225 47.66 -33.30 -37.12
N PHE A 226 46.58 -33.73 -36.46
CA PHE A 226 46.17 -33.18 -35.16
C PHE A 226 47.17 -33.55 -34.05
N HIS A 227 47.63 -34.80 -34.02
CA HIS A 227 48.56 -35.27 -33.00
C HIS A 227 49.96 -34.65 -33.15
N GLU A 228 50.40 -34.33 -34.38
CA GLU A 228 51.63 -33.54 -34.61
C GLU A 228 51.51 -32.09 -34.09
N ALA A 229 50.29 -31.55 -34.01
CA ALA A 229 49.99 -30.21 -33.48
C ALA A 229 49.64 -30.20 -31.99
N ASP A 230 49.79 -31.31 -31.26
CA ASP A 230 49.40 -31.46 -29.84
C ASP A 230 47.90 -31.23 -29.58
N LEU A 231 47.06 -31.53 -30.58
CA LEU A 231 45.61 -31.47 -30.51
C LEU A 231 45.00 -32.87 -30.47
N SER A 232 43.90 -33.03 -29.73
CA SER A 232 43.19 -34.30 -29.62
C SER A 232 42.22 -34.54 -30.78
N LEU A 233 42.07 -35.80 -31.18
CA LEU A 233 41.06 -36.24 -32.14
C LEU A 233 40.13 -37.25 -31.50
N SER A 234 38.83 -36.93 -31.47
CA SER A 234 37.79 -37.88 -31.12
C SER A 234 36.89 -38.19 -32.30
N LEU A 235 36.34 -39.39 -32.34
CA LEU A 235 35.57 -39.89 -33.48
C LEU A 235 34.30 -40.59 -33.00
N PHE A 236 33.17 -40.24 -33.59
CA PHE A 236 31.94 -41.01 -33.47
C PHE A 236 31.98 -42.26 -34.36
N ILE A 237 31.55 -43.40 -33.81
CA ILE A 237 31.31 -44.62 -34.59
C ILE A 237 29.99 -45.28 -34.19
N ARG A 238 29.36 -45.97 -35.13
CA ARG A 238 28.23 -46.87 -34.85
C ARG A 238 28.73 -48.27 -34.51
N LEU A 239 28.38 -48.76 -33.32
CA LEU A 239 28.65 -50.14 -32.94
C LEU A 239 27.74 -51.10 -33.73
N GLY A 240 28.26 -52.29 -34.06
CA GLY A 240 27.54 -53.27 -34.88
C GLY A 240 27.39 -52.94 -36.37
N ASP A 241 27.91 -51.79 -36.82
CA ASP A 241 27.96 -51.37 -38.22
C ASP A 241 29.33 -51.69 -38.82
N ASP A 242 29.37 -52.65 -39.75
CA ASP A 242 30.61 -53.12 -40.40
C ASP A 242 31.33 -52.01 -41.20
N THR A 243 30.70 -50.85 -41.43
CA THR A 243 31.32 -49.66 -42.05
C THR A 243 32.45 -49.10 -41.18
N TYR A 244 32.36 -49.22 -39.86
CA TYR A 244 33.34 -48.69 -38.91
C TYR A 244 34.22 -49.82 -38.33
N ASP A 245 35.53 -49.80 -38.61
CA ASP A 245 36.48 -50.72 -37.99
C ASP A 245 36.94 -50.16 -36.63
N SER A 246 36.22 -50.49 -35.56
CA SER A 246 36.52 -49.98 -34.21
C SER A 246 37.96 -50.29 -33.76
N SER A 247 38.52 -51.42 -34.19
CA SER A 247 39.86 -51.89 -33.77
C SER A 247 40.98 -51.10 -34.43
N LEU A 248 40.77 -50.72 -35.70
CA LEU A 248 41.66 -49.83 -36.43
C LEU A 248 41.48 -48.39 -35.93
N LEU A 249 40.24 -47.89 -35.89
CA LEU A 249 39.92 -46.51 -35.56
C LEU A 249 40.38 -46.13 -34.14
N SER A 250 40.25 -47.04 -33.17
CA SER A 250 40.78 -46.86 -31.80
C SER A 250 42.32 -46.64 -31.75
N LYS A 251 43.08 -47.09 -32.76
CA LYS A 251 44.53 -46.84 -32.85
C LYS A 251 44.87 -45.48 -33.45
N VAL A 252 43.94 -44.89 -34.19
CA VAL A 252 44.10 -43.62 -34.91
C VAL A 252 43.11 -42.55 -34.41
N SER A 253 42.79 -42.60 -33.13
CA SER A 253 42.08 -41.54 -32.42
C SER A 253 42.54 -41.52 -30.95
N ASP A 254 42.31 -40.40 -30.26
CA ASP A 254 42.50 -40.30 -28.81
C ASP A 254 41.27 -40.83 -28.07
N TYR A 255 40.08 -40.55 -28.61
CA TYR A 255 38.81 -41.05 -28.09
C TYR A 255 37.90 -41.60 -29.19
N ILE A 256 37.14 -42.65 -28.85
CA ILE A 256 36.06 -43.20 -29.66
C ILE A 256 34.76 -42.99 -28.91
N MET A 257 33.85 -42.21 -29.48
CA MET A 257 32.54 -41.93 -28.91
C MET A 257 31.50 -42.85 -29.55
N VAL A 258 30.67 -43.48 -28.72
CA VAL A 258 29.62 -44.40 -29.17
C VAL A 258 28.32 -44.06 -28.48
N ASN A 259 27.23 -43.90 -29.23
CA ASN A 259 25.93 -43.65 -28.65
C ASN A 259 25.36 -44.97 -28.10
N LEU A 260 25.05 -44.98 -26.80
CA LEU A 260 24.33 -46.08 -26.15
C LEU A 260 22.86 -45.72 -25.97
N PHE A 261 22.25 -45.20 -27.03
CA PHE A 261 20.83 -44.86 -27.12
C PHE A 261 20.39 -44.99 -28.58
N ASP A 262 19.13 -44.65 -28.88
CA ASP A 262 18.51 -44.85 -30.20
C ASP A 262 18.48 -46.31 -30.68
N GLN A 263 18.26 -47.26 -29.76
CA GLN A 263 17.88 -48.64 -30.11
C GLN A 263 16.62 -48.64 -31.01
N HIS A 264 15.67 -47.76 -30.69
CA HIS A 264 14.51 -47.43 -31.52
C HIS A 264 14.56 -45.92 -31.80
N ILE A 265 14.35 -45.53 -33.07
CA ILE A 265 14.47 -44.15 -33.56
C ILE A 265 13.10 -43.55 -33.94
N GLU A 266 13.05 -42.24 -34.18
CA GLU A 266 11.85 -41.48 -34.58
C GLU A 266 11.09 -42.14 -35.74
N GLN A 267 11.85 -42.62 -36.74
CA GLN A 267 11.33 -43.33 -37.90
C GLN A 267 11.48 -44.85 -37.69
N GLY A 268 10.48 -45.48 -37.07
CA GLY A 268 10.54 -46.91 -36.80
C GLY A 268 9.40 -47.44 -35.92
N GLU A 269 9.54 -48.69 -35.47
CA GLU A 269 8.66 -49.28 -34.47
C GLU A 269 8.94 -48.69 -33.08
N SER A 270 7.89 -48.46 -32.29
CA SER A 270 8.02 -47.93 -30.94
C SER A 270 8.67 -48.95 -29.99
N GLY A 271 9.66 -48.54 -29.21
CA GLY A 271 10.31 -49.39 -28.21
C GLY A 271 11.28 -48.64 -27.29
N PRO A 272 11.93 -49.33 -26.35
CA PRO A 272 12.92 -48.73 -25.45
C PRO A 272 14.05 -48.05 -26.24
N LEU A 273 14.44 -46.85 -25.82
CA LEU A 273 15.55 -46.10 -26.42
C LEU A 273 16.92 -46.73 -26.16
N ALA A 274 17.08 -47.39 -25.02
CA ALA A 274 18.30 -48.11 -24.63
C ALA A 274 17.98 -49.18 -23.59
N SER A 275 17.48 -50.35 -24.02
CA SER A 275 17.21 -51.43 -23.05
C SER A 275 18.49 -51.84 -22.33
N PHE A 276 18.38 -52.30 -21.08
CA PHE A 276 19.54 -52.70 -20.29
C PHE A 276 20.36 -53.80 -20.99
N LYS A 277 19.67 -54.80 -21.55
CA LYS A 277 20.30 -55.90 -22.26
C LYS A 277 20.95 -55.43 -23.57
N TRP A 278 20.25 -54.63 -24.37
CA TRP A 278 20.80 -54.07 -25.61
C TRP A 278 22.07 -53.26 -25.33
N THR A 279 22.06 -52.41 -24.30
CA THR A 279 23.23 -51.63 -23.90
C THR A 279 24.42 -52.53 -23.59
N GLN A 280 24.20 -53.63 -22.87
CA GLN A 280 25.23 -54.61 -22.55
C GLN A 280 25.77 -55.31 -23.81
N GLU A 281 24.88 -55.72 -24.72
CA GLU A 281 25.27 -56.37 -25.97
C GLU A 281 26.08 -55.42 -26.86
N MET A 282 25.63 -54.18 -27.02
CA MET A 282 26.35 -53.16 -27.80
C MET A 282 27.76 -52.94 -27.27
N LEU A 283 27.93 -52.73 -25.96
CA LEU A 283 29.25 -52.61 -25.34
C LEU A 283 30.15 -53.83 -25.60
N SER A 284 29.59 -55.03 -25.67
CA SER A 284 30.34 -56.26 -25.95
C SER A 284 30.83 -56.38 -27.40
N THR A 285 30.21 -55.64 -28.34
CA THR A 285 30.63 -55.61 -29.75
C THR A 285 31.81 -54.67 -30.03
N TYR A 286 32.15 -53.77 -29.08
CA TYR A 286 33.26 -52.85 -29.28
C TYR A 286 34.61 -53.59 -29.23
N GLU A 287 35.31 -53.59 -30.35
CA GLU A 287 36.66 -54.12 -30.46
C GLU A 287 37.65 -52.96 -30.47
N GLY A 288 38.28 -52.63 -29.35
CA GLY A 288 39.21 -51.49 -29.25
C GLY A 288 39.83 -51.34 -27.86
N SER A 289 40.56 -50.24 -27.64
CA SER A 289 41.04 -49.89 -26.30
C SER A 289 39.90 -49.31 -25.47
N MET A 290 39.61 -49.92 -24.31
CA MET A 290 38.59 -49.43 -23.36
C MET A 290 38.99 -48.10 -22.70
N ASP A 291 40.29 -47.83 -22.58
CA ASP A 291 40.80 -46.56 -22.03
C ASP A 291 40.47 -45.35 -22.93
N LYS A 292 40.18 -45.59 -24.21
CA LYS A 292 39.83 -44.56 -25.20
C LYS A 292 38.34 -44.49 -25.50
N LEU A 293 37.54 -45.42 -24.96
CA LEU A 293 36.12 -45.47 -25.23
C LEU A 293 35.40 -44.40 -24.42
N VAL A 294 34.47 -43.69 -25.05
CA VAL A 294 33.58 -42.70 -24.42
C VAL A 294 32.15 -43.08 -24.78
N PRO A 295 31.49 -43.92 -23.98
CA PRO A 295 30.09 -44.23 -24.18
C PRO A 295 29.23 -43.01 -23.86
N VAL A 296 28.46 -42.56 -24.85
CA VAL A 296 27.58 -41.42 -24.75
C VAL A 296 26.21 -41.91 -24.30
N LEU A 297 25.73 -41.35 -23.19
CA LEU A 297 24.47 -41.68 -22.55
C LEU A 297 23.51 -40.51 -22.70
N ALA A 298 22.23 -40.80 -22.87
CA ALA A 298 21.24 -39.77 -23.11
C ALA A 298 20.03 -39.83 -22.19
N ASN A 299 19.37 -38.69 -22.05
CA ASN A 299 18.13 -38.51 -21.30
C ASN A 299 17.19 -37.64 -22.13
N TYR A 300 16.22 -38.27 -22.78
CA TYR A 300 15.14 -37.67 -23.55
C TYR A 300 14.08 -38.75 -23.80
N ALA A 301 13.01 -38.40 -24.51
CA ALA A 301 11.93 -39.33 -24.84
C ALA A 301 11.47 -39.18 -26.29
N TYR A 302 10.87 -40.25 -26.81
CA TYR A 302 10.14 -40.25 -28.08
C TYR A 302 8.69 -40.63 -27.83
N ASP A 303 7.78 -39.86 -28.42
CA ASP A 303 6.32 -40.07 -28.41
C ASP A 303 5.85 -40.56 -29.78
N TRP A 304 5.56 -41.86 -29.87
CA TRP A 304 5.04 -42.48 -31.09
C TRP A 304 3.51 -42.47 -31.08
N ASN A 305 2.91 -42.03 -32.19
CA ASN A 305 1.52 -42.33 -32.50
C ASN A 305 1.43 -43.75 -33.06
N VAL A 306 1.02 -44.69 -32.21
CA VAL A 306 0.91 -46.12 -32.55
C VAL A 306 -0.25 -46.39 -33.52
N SER A 307 -1.19 -45.45 -33.65
CA SER A 307 -2.36 -45.58 -34.51
C SER A 307 -2.09 -45.15 -35.95
N THR A 308 -1.29 -44.09 -36.14
CA THR A 308 -0.96 -43.55 -37.47
C THR A 308 0.37 -44.04 -38.02
N GLY A 309 1.33 -44.37 -37.14
CA GLY A 309 2.70 -44.71 -37.53
C GLY A 309 3.50 -43.50 -38.04
N GLU A 310 3.07 -42.28 -37.69
CA GLU A 310 3.84 -41.05 -37.94
C GLU A 310 5.16 -41.05 -37.16
N ALA A 311 6.14 -40.26 -37.63
CA ALA A 311 7.42 -40.12 -36.95
C ALA A 311 7.23 -39.65 -35.51
N ALA A 312 8.00 -40.22 -34.58
CA ALA A 312 7.87 -39.89 -33.17
C ALA A 312 8.22 -38.43 -32.90
N THR A 313 7.57 -37.83 -31.90
CA THR A 313 7.93 -36.50 -31.41
C THR A 313 8.94 -36.61 -30.28
N THR A 314 10.04 -35.87 -30.38
CA THR A 314 11.12 -35.83 -29.38
C THR A 314 10.76 -34.89 -28.24
N TYR A 315 11.01 -35.33 -27.01
CA TYR A 315 10.82 -34.55 -25.80
C TYR A 315 12.09 -34.54 -24.96
N ASP A 316 12.52 -33.37 -24.51
CA ASP A 316 13.42 -33.27 -23.36
C ASP A 316 12.71 -33.74 -22.08
N PHE A 317 13.49 -34.02 -21.04
CA PHE A 317 12.97 -34.53 -19.78
C PHE A 317 11.96 -33.57 -19.14
N SER A 318 12.28 -32.28 -19.05
CA SER A 318 11.43 -31.27 -18.39
C SER A 318 10.09 -31.07 -19.11
N SER A 319 10.08 -30.96 -20.44
CA SER A 319 8.87 -30.81 -21.25
C SER A 319 7.99 -32.05 -21.17
N LEU A 320 8.59 -33.25 -21.10
CA LEU A 320 7.83 -34.47 -20.83
C LEU A 320 7.20 -34.43 -19.44
N MET A 321 7.94 -34.02 -18.39
CA MET A 321 7.38 -33.91 -17.04
C MET A 321 6.26 -32.86 -16.96
N GLU A 322 6.37 -31.75 -17.68
CA GLU A 322 5.28 -30.76 -17.80
C GLU A 322 4.03 -31.41 -18.41
N LYS A 323 4.17 -32.12 -19.53
CA LYS A 323 3.06 -32.84 -20.18
C LYS A 323 2.45 -33.89 -19.26
N VAL A 324 3.27 -34.66 -18.54
CA VAL A 324 2.82 -35.68 -17.59
C VAL A 324 1.97 -35.06 -16.49
N ASN A 325 2.41 -33.95 -15.92
CA ASN A 325 1.66 -33.24 -14.90
C ASN A 325 0.36 -32.63 -15.44
N ARG A 326 0.45 -31.90 -16.56
CA ARG A 326 -0.68 -31.18 -17.16
C ARG A 326 -1.82 -32.13 -17.55
N GLU A 327 -1.48 -33.26 -18.16
CA GLU A 327 -2.45 -34.24 -18.66
C GLU A 327 -2.73 -35.37 -17.64
N ASN A 328 -2.19 -35.27 -16.42
CA ASN A 328 -2.32 -36.26 -15.35
C ASN A 328 -1.98 -37.70 -15.80
N LEU A 329 -0.85 -37.84 -16.50
CA LEU A 329 -0.35 -39.12 -16.99
C LEU A 329 0.45 -39.87 -15.91
N LYS A 330 0.53 -41.19 -16.07
CA LYS A 330 1.35 -42.04 -15.20
C LYS A 330 2.52 -42.63 -15.96
N ILE A 331 3.73 -42.37 -15.48
CA ILE A 331 4.95 -43.09 -15.91
C ILE A 331 4.94 -44.47 -15.27
N ASN A 332 5.08 -45.50 -16.10
CA ASN A 332 5.19 -46.90 -15.71
C ASN A 332 6.62 -47.38 -15.94
N TRP A 333 6.98 -48.47 -15.28
CA TRP A 333 8.28 -49.14 -15.41
C TRP A 333 8.10 -50.46 -16.14
N ASP A 334 8.95 -50.76 -17.12
CA ASP A 334 9.01 -52.06 -17.77
C ASP A 334 10.13 -52.91 -17.18
N ASP A 335 9.77 -54.01 -16.51
CA ASP A 335 10.73 -54.88 -15.81
C ASP A 335 11.67 -55.64 -16.77
N HIS A 336 11.25 -55.86 -18.03
CA HIS A 336 12.05 -56.56 -19.01
C HIS A 336 13.15 -55.65 -19.56
N SER A 337 12.80 -54.52 -20.17
CA SER A 337 13.79 -53.58 -20.71
C SER A 337 14.51 -52.73 -19.65
N SER A 338 13.99 -52.71 -18.40
CA SER A 338 14.43 -51.80 -17.33
C SER A 338 14.38 -50.32 -17.75
N THR A 339 13.32 -49.96 -18.46
CA THR A 339 13.13 -48.62 -19.04
C THR A 339 11.73 -48.08 -18.70
N PRO A 340 11.60 -46.79 -18.36
CA PRO A 340 10.30 -46.15 -18.12
C PRO A 340 9.54 -45.85 -19.42
N TYR A 341 8.21 -45.93 -19.34
CA TYR A 341 7.31 -45.60 -20.45
C TYR A 341 5.96 -45.05 -19.95
N LEU A 342 5.21 -44.37 -20.82
CA LEU A 342 3.82 -44.01 -20.56
C LEU A 342 2.95 -44.18 -21.80
N ARG A 343 1.63 -44.24 -21.60
CA ARG A 343 0.65 -44.38 -22.69
C ARG A 343 -0.55 -43.48 -22.45
N TYR A 344 -1.07 -42.92 -23.52
CA TYR A 344 -2.27 -42.08 -23.48
C TYR A 344 -3.02 -42.15 -24.80
N LYS A 345 -4.28 -41.73 -24.78
CA LYS A 345 -5.06 -41.48 -25.99
C LYS A 345 -5.18 -40.00 -26.21
N ASN A 346 -4.89 -39.55 -27.43
CA ASN A 346 -5.26 -38.23 -27.90
C ASN A 346 -6.42 -38.38 -28.88
N GLU A 347 -7.61 -37.95 -28.48
CA GLU A 347 -8.86 -38.23 -29.21
C GLU A 347 -9.13 -39.74 -29.41
N GLN A 348 -8.82 -40.28 -30.59
CA GLN A 348 -8.94 -41.71 -30.92
C GLN A 348 -7.59 -42.42 -31.07
N ASP A 349 -6.51 -41.65 -31.23
CA ASP A 349 -5.18 -42.18 -31.49
C ASP A 349 -4.48 -42.54 -30.19
N GLU A 350 -3.88 -43.73 -30.18
CA GLU A 350 -3.09 -44.23 -29.08
C GLU A 350 -1.61 -43.85 -29.26
N HIS A 351 -1.05 -43.26 -28.20
CA HIS A 351 0.34 -42.87 -28.10
C HIS A 351 1.08 -43.72 -27.06
N ILE A 352 2.34 -44.03 -27.36
CA ILE A 352 3.30 -44.61 -26.41
C ILE A 352 4.55 -43.76 -26.39
N VAL A 353 5.01 -43.43 -25.18
CA VAL A 353 6.24 -42.69 -24.96
C VAL A 353 7.22 -43.60 -24.24
N TRP A 354 8.41 -43.79 -24.82
CA TRP A 354 9.56 -44.38 -24.13
C TRP A 354 10.56 -43.29 -23.82
N MET A 355 11.17 -43.36 -22.64
CA MET A 355 12.07 -42.31 -22.18
C MET A 355 13.33 -42.89 -21.51
N LEU A 356 14.39 -42.09 -21.54
CA LEU A 356 15.59 -42.28 -20.74
C LEU A 356 15.61 -41.21 -19.64
N ASP A 357 15.80 -41.66 -18.40
CA ASP A 357 15.81 -40.82 -17.21
C ASP A 357 17.08 -41.04 -16.39
N GLY A 358 17.17 -40.43 -15.19
CA GLY A 358 18.32 -40.62 -14.32
C GLY A 358 18.52 -42.07 -13.86
N VAL A 359 17.47 -42.89 -13.86
CA VAL A 359 17.55 -44.31 -13.49
C VAL A 359 18.17 -45.13 -14.60
N THR A 360 17.72 -44.96 -15.84
CA THR A 360 18.33 -45.62 -16.99
C THR A 360 19.79 -45.18 -17.14
N PHE A 361 20.06 -43.87 -17.00
CA PHE A 361 21.42 -43.33 -17.03
C PHE A 361 22.33 -44.00 -16.00
N TYR A 362 21.89 -44.14 -14.75
CA TYR A 362 22.67 -44.78 -13.70
C TYR A 362 22.97 -46.25 -14.01
N ASN A 363 22.00 -46.99 -14.53
CA ASN A 363 22.20 -48.39 -14.93
C ASN A 363 23.22 -48.51 -16.07
N GLN A 364 23.14 -47.65 -17.08
CA GLN A 364 24.11 -47.60 -18.18
C GLN A 364 25.49 -47.20 -17.68
N LEU A 365 25.59 -46.19 -16.80
CA LEU A 365 26.83 -45.78 -16.16
C LEU A 365 27.49 -46.94 -15.39
N LYS A 366 26.71 -47.71 -14.63
CA LYS A 366 27.23 -48.88 -13.90
C LYS A 366 27.68 -50.01 -14.83
N LEU A 367 27.01 -50.22 -15.97
CA LEU A 367 27.49 -51.16 -17.01
C LEU A 367 28.83 -50.72 -17.59
N VAL A 368 28.96 -49.44 -17.93
CA VAL A 368 30.21 -48.85 -18.45
C VAL A 368 31.35 -48.95 -17.45
N GLN A 369 31.10 -48.61 -16.18
CA GLN A 369 32.09 -48.75 -15.10
C GLN A 369 32.51 -50.21 -14.88
N GLY A 370 31.59 -51.16 -15.04
CA GLY A 370 31.87 -52.60 -14.97
C GLY A 370 32.91 -53.08 -16.01
N GLN A 371 33.06 -52.37 -17.13
CA GLN A 371 34.05 -52.65 -18.18
C GLN A 371 35.39 -51.92 -17.98
N ASN A 372 35.56 -51.18 -16.87
CA ASN A 372 36.73 -50.31 -16.59
C ASN A 372 36.94 -49.20 -17.64
N VAL A 373 35.87 -48.68 -18.23
CA VAL A 373 35.94 -47.53 -19.13
C VAL A 373 36.07 -46.24 -18.30
N PRO A 374 37.10 -45.39 -18.53
CA PRO A 374 37.40 -44.25 -17.66
C PRO A 374 36.71 -42.95 -18.08
N SER A 375 35.79 -42.98 -19.03
CA SER A 375 35.16 -41.78 -19.61
C SER A 375 33.69 -42.04 -19.95
N ILE A 376 32.88 -40.98 -19.96
CA ILE A 376 31.47 -41.01 -20.37
C ILE A 376 31.12 -39.74 -21.15
N GLY A 377 30.13 -39.84 -22.03
CA GLY A 377 29.51 -38.71 -22.71
C GLY A 377 28.07 -38.47 -22.22
N ILE A 378 27.62 -37.22 -22.20
CA ILE A 378 26.24 -36.82 -21.87
C ILE A 378 25.62 -36.14 -23.08
N TRP A 379 24.59 -36.79 -23.65
CA TRP A 379 23.82 -36.29 -24.79
C TRP A 379 22.37 -35.95 -24.38
N ASN A 380 21.96 -34.70 -24.38
CA ASN A 380 22.79 -33.48 -24.42
C ASN A 380 22.43 -32.60 -23.23
N VAL A 381 23.32 -31.68 -22.87
CA VAL A 381 23.07 -30.81 -21.71
C VAL A 381 21.90 -29.88 -21.99
N GLY A 382 20.93 -29.89 -21.10
CA GLY A 382 19.62 -29.25 -21.23
C GLY A 382 18.46 -30.23 -21.41
N SER A 383 18.67 -31.39 -22.05
CA SER A 383 17.60 -32.36 -22.26
C SER A 383 17.42 -33.30 -21.08
N GLU A 384 18.42 -33.39 -20.21
CA GLU A 384 18.57 -34.49 -19.27
C GLU A 384 17.69 -34.43 -18.04
N ASP A 385 17.57 -35.57 -17.36
CA ASP A 385 17.06 -35.63 -16.00
C ASP A 385 18.06 -34.91 -15.06
N PRO A 386 17.68 -33.79 -14.41
CA PRO A 386 18.65 -32.99 -13.64
C PRO A 386 19.34 -33.76 -12.51
N SER A 387 18.72 -34.84 -12.04
CA SER A 387 19.28 -35.66 -10.96
C SER A 387 20.54 -36.45 -11.36
N ILE A 388 20.85 -36.61 -12.67
CA ILE A 388 22.10 -37.28 -13.07
C ILE A 388 23.33 -36.54 -12.55
N TRP A 389 23.26 -35.22 -12.44
CA TRP A 389 24.37 -34.42 -11.93
C TRP A 389 24.61 -34.66 -10.43
N ASN A 390 23.62 -35.12 -9.67
CA ASN A 390 23.81 -35.51 -8.27
C ASN A 390 24.62 -36.81 -8.12
N VAL A 391 24.62 -37.68 -9.14
CA VAL A 391 25.42 -38.92 -9.14
C VAL A 391 26.77 -38.76 -9.83
N LEU A 392 26.97 -37.66 -10.56
CA LEU A 392 28.24 -37.28 -11.16
C LEU A 392 29.06 -36.33 -10.26
N SER A 393 28.38 -35.39 -9.59
CA SER A 393 29.01 -34.39 -8.71
C SER A 393 29.51 -35.01 -7.40
N GLY A 394 30.54 -34.41 -6.80
CA GLY A 394 30.96 -34.73 -5.42
C GLY A 394 31.55 -36.14 -5.20
N ARG A 395 31.75 -36.94 -6.26
CA ARG A 395 32.39 -38.26 -6.24
C ARG A 395 31.57 -39.39 -5.62
N THR A 396 30.24 -39.32 -5.68
CA THR A 396 29.38 -40.42 -5.21
C THR A 396 28.56 -41.00 -6.35
N THR A 397 28.87 -42.22 -6.81
CA THR A 397 27.94 -43.02 -7.62
C THR A 397 26.84 -43.63 -6.74
N ASP A 398 26.30 -42.83 -5.83
CA ASP A 398 25.27 -43.25 -4.89
C ASP A 398 23.90 -43.07 -5.56
N PRO A 399 23.13 -44.14 -5.80
CA PRO A 399 21.81 -44.04 -6.40
C PRO A 399 20.83 -43.21 -5.56
N ALA A 400 21.14 -42.90 -4.28
CA ALA A 400 20.35 -41.96 -3.48
C ALA A 400 20.24 -40.56 -4.11
N GLY A 401 21.23 -40.12 -4.91
CA GLY A 401 21.20 -38.82 -5.61
C GLY A 401 20.08 -38.67 -6.64
N LEU A 402 19.48 -39.79 -7.07
CA LEU A 402 18.40 -39.82 -8.07
C LEU A 402 17.00 -39.69 -7.48
N LYS A 403 16.86 -39.85 -6.14
CA LYS A 403 15.56 -39.87 -5.47
C LYS A 403 14.84 -38.53 -5.54
N THR A 404 15.59 -37.43 -5.49
CA THR A 404 15.06 -36.07 -5.63
C THR A 404 15.41 -35.54 -7.01
N ILE A 405 14.43 -34.99 -7.70
CA ILE A 405 14.58 -34.47 -9.05
C ILE A 405 14.45 -32.95 -8.97
N PRO A 406 15.58 -32.20 -9.08
CA PRO A 406 15.55 -30.75 -9.05
C PRO A 406 14.66 -30.19 -10.16
N ASN A 407 13.86 -29.17 -9.84
CA ASN A 407 13.16 -28.39 -10.84
C ASN A 407 14.01 -27.18 -11.22
N ARG A 408 14.52 -27.13 -12.46
CA ARG A 408 15.40 -26.04 -12.95
C ARG A 408 14.64 -24.84 -13.50
N VAL A 409 13.41 -25.06 -13.94
CA VAL A 409 12.56 -23.98 -14.45
C VAL A 409 11.56 -23.60 -13.38
N SER A 410 11.67 -22.39 -12.84
CA SER A 410 10.73 -21.95 -11.81
C SER A 410 9.35 -21.61 -12.39
N VAL A 411 9.27 -21.22 -13.67
CA VAL A 411 8.02 -20.76 -14.31
C VAL A 411 7.96 -21.24 -15.75
N ALA A 412 6.85 -21.89 -16.11
CA ALA A 412 6.49 -22.22 -17.47
C ALA A 412 5.19 -21.50 -17.86
N GLN A 413 5.02 -21.29 -19.16
CA GLN A 413 3.82 -20.67 -19.70
C GLN A 413 3.31 -21.47 -20.89
N ALA A 414 2.03 -21.82 -20.87
CA ALA A 414 1.38 -22.54 -21.96
C ALA A 414 0.15 -21.79 -22.47
N GLY A 415 -0.18 -22.00 -23.74
CA GLY A 415 -1.34 -21.39 -24.39
C GLY A 415 -1.18 -19.90 -24.72
N GLU A 416 -2.26 -19.33 -25.24
CA GLU A 416 -2.34 -17.94 -25.70
C GLU A 416 -3.69 -17.30 -25.29
N GLY A 417 -3.73 -15.98 -25.26
CA GLY A 417 -4.91 -15.19 -24.89
C GLY A 417 -4.75 -14.43 -23.58
N ASP A 418 -5.85 -13.85 -23.11
CA ASP A 418 -5.86 -12.88 -22.01
C ASP A 418 -6.39 -13.43 -20.68
N PHE A 419 -7.00 -14.62 -20.66
CA PHE A 419 -7.38 -15.29 -19.42
C PHE A 419 -6.19 -16.04 -18.87
N LEU A 420 -5.89 -15.81 -17.59
CA LEU A 420 -4.72 -16.33 -16.92
C LEU A 420 -5.12 -17.25 -15.77
N LYS A 421 -4.49 -18.42 -15.73
CA LYS A 421 -4.67 -19.37 -14.63
C LYS A 421 -3.34 -20.02 -14.30
N VAL A 422 -2.94 -19.94 -13.04
CA VAL A 422 -1.88 -20.78 -12.49
C VAL A 422 -2.51 -22.15 -12.21
N THR A 423 -2.17 -23.16 -13.00
CA THR A 423 -2.76 -24.51 -12.89
C THR A 423 -1.87 -25.47 -12.14
N GLN A 424 -0.58 -25.14 -11.98
CA GLN A 424 0.35 -25.91 -11.19
C GLN A 424 1.27 -25.02 -10.35
N GLU A 425 1.57 -25.48 -9.14
CA GLU A 425 2.60 -24.90 -8.28
C GLU A 425 3.95 -25.55 -8.54
N GLU A 426 5.01 -24.80 -8.31
CA GLU A 426 6.36 -25.33 -8.40
C GLU A 426 6.60 -26.43 -7.35
N THR A 427 7.07 -27.59 -7.81
CA THR A 427 7.42 -28.71 -6.95
C THR A 427 8.64 -29.44 -7.47
N GLU A 428 9.54 -29.84 -6.56
CA GLU A 428 10.59 -30.81 -6.86
C GLU A 428 10.01 -32.20 -7.08
N GLY A 429 10.61 -32.97 -7.99
CA GLY A 429 10.22 -34.37 -8.21
C GLY A 429 10.77 -35.30 -7.14
N GLU A 430 10.09 -36.42 -6.95
CA GLU A 430 10.49 -37.47 -6.02
C GLU A 430 10.22 -38.84 -6.66
N ARG A 431 11.20 -39.74 -6.59
CA ARG A 431 11.06 -41.12 -7.04
C ARG A 431 11.62 -42.11 -6.01
N ARG A 432 10.97 -43.26 -5.94
CA ARG A 432 11.43 -44.43 -5.19
C ARG A 432 12.21 -45.34 -6.13
N ILE A 433 13.30 -45.90 -5.64
CA ILE A 433 14.15 -46.83 -6.39
C ILE A 433 14.39 -48.09 -5.57
N GLU A 434 14.39 -49.25 -6.23
CA GLU A 434 14.74 -50.55 -5.67
C GLU A 434 16.00 -51.09 -6.35
N LEU A 435 16.96 -51.51 -5.54
CA LEU A 435 18.25 -52.00 -6.01
C LEU A 435 18.29 -53.53 -6.04
N ASP A 436 18.93 -54.08 -7.08
CA ASP A 436 19.30 -55.47 -7.20
C ASP A 436 20.75 -55.56 -7.73
N ASN A 437 21.64 -56.16 -6.95
CA ASN A 437 23.08 -56.28 -7.27
C ASN A 437 23.74 -54.97 -7.78
N HIS A 438 23.53 -53.84 -7.07
CA HIS A 438 24.03 -52.49 -7.39
C HIS A 438 23.38 -51.77 -8.60
N PHE A 439 22.52 -52.45 -9.34
CA PHE A 439 21.68 -51.87 -10.39
C PHE A 439 20.30 -51.49 -9.85
N ILE A 440 19.63 -50.55 -10.50
CA ILE A 440 18.25 -50.20 -10.18
C ILE A 440 17.33 -51.13 -10.98
N LYS A 441 16.59 -51.96 -10.25
CA LYS A 441 15.66 -52.95 -10.81
C LYS A 441 14.28 -52.34 -11.09
N GLN A 442 13.86 -51.42 -10.24
CA GLN A 442 12.56 -50.78 -10.34
C GLN A 442 12.65 -49.32 -9.89
N ALA A 443 11.91 -48.46 -10.58
CA ALA A 443 11.69 -47.08 -10.17
C ALA A 443 10.21 -46.70 -10.26
N GLU A 444 9.73 -45.96 -9.26
CA GLU A 444 8.36 -45.41 -9.24
C GLU A 444 8.43 -43.91 -8.91
N TYR A 445 7.87 -43.09 -9.78
CA TYR A 445 7.70 -41.66 -9.53
C TYR A 445 6.58 -41.46 -8.50
N GLU A 446 6.91 -40.84 -7.37
CA GLU A 446 5.93 -40.47 -6.34
C GLU A 446 5.37 -39.07 -6.59
N ARG A 447 6.20 -38.18 -7.13
CA ARG A 447 5.85 -36.84 -7.57
C ARG A 447 6.72 -36.44 -8.75
N TYR A 448 6.14 -35.84 -9.77
CA TYR A 448 6.90 -35.32 -10.90
C TYR A 448 7.42 -33.91 -10.59
N PRO A 449 8.62 -33.53 -11.06
CA PRO A 449 9.05 -32.14 -10.98
C PRO A 449 8.13 -31.28 -11.84
N SER A 450 7.83 -30.06 -11.40
CA SER A 450 7.06 -29.12 -12.21
C SER A 450 7.37 -27.66 -11.87
N PRO A 451 7.44 -26.77 -12.88
CA PRO A 451 7.42 -25.33 -12.70
C PRO A 451 6.07 -24.82 -12.18
N TYR A 452 6.01 -23.54 -11.77
CA TYR A 452 4.72 -22.85 -11.82
C TYR A 452 4.23 -22.79 -13.27
N LEU A 453 3.10 -23.42 -13.57
CA LEU A 453 2.51 -23.39 -14.90
C LEU A 453 1.47 -22.28 -14.97
N LEU A 454 1.75 -21.25 -15.77
CA LEU A 454 0.79 -20.21 -16.12
C LEU A 454 0.15 -20.52 -17.48
N GLU A 455 -1.10 -20.97 -17.46
CA GLU A 455 -1.88 -21.17 -18.67
C GLU A 455 -2.60 -19.89 -19.10
N LYS A 456 -2.52 -19.61 -20.41
CA LYS A 456 -3.23 -18.55 -21.09
C LYS A 456 -4.33 -19.15 -21.97
N TYR A 457 -5.51 -18.54 -21.92
CA TYR A 457 -6.66 -18.94 -22.72
C TYR A 457 -7.27 -17.72 -23.43
N GLY A 458 -7.84 -17.94 -24.63
CA GLY A 458 -8.57 -16.89 -25.34
C GLY A 458 -8.49 -16.87 -26.86
N VAL A 459 -8.01 -17.91 -27.55
CA VAL A 459 -7.77 -17.83 -29.01
C VAL A 459 -9.00 -18.27 -29.81
N GLU A 460 -9.66 -17.30 -30.44
CA GLU A 460 -10.64 -17.54 -31.50
C GLU A 460 -10.39 -16.62 -32.70
N ASP A 461 -10.45 -17.20 -33.90
CA ASP A 461 -10.08 -16.52 -35.14
C ASP A 461 -10.98 -15.31 -35.43
N LYS A 462 -10.36 -14.14 -35.69
CA LYS A 462 -11.01 -12.84 -35.94
C LYS A 462 -12.00 -12.34 -34.87
N ARG A 463 -11.88 -12.76 -33.61
CA ARG A 463 -12.65 -12.20 -32.48
C ARG A 463 -11.78 -11.35 -31.57
N VAL A 464 -12.32 -10.24 -31.08
CA VAL A 464 -11.66 -9.33 -30.11
C VAL A 464 -12.65 -8.85 -29.07
N ALA A 465 -12.18 -8.57 -27.87
CA ALA A 465 -13.02 -7.95 -26.82
C ALA A 465 -12.58 -6.50 -26.55
N ILE A 466 -13.52 -5.66 -26.13
CA ILE A 466 -13.22 -4.31 -25.60
C ILE A 466 -13.56 -4.32 -24.11
N SER A 467 -12.67 -3.74 -23.31
CA SER A 467 -12.84 -3.62 -21.87
C SER A 467 -12.51 -2.22 -21.34
N PHE A 468 -13.13 -1.87 -20.21
CA PHE A 468 -12.96 -0.60 -19.53
C PHE A 468 -12.57 -0.79 -18.07
N ASP A 469 -11.50 -0.13 -17.64
CA ASP A 469 -11.04 -0.12 -16.25
C ASP A 469 -11.37 1.21 -15.55
N ASP A 470 -11.28 1.20 -14.22
CA ASP A 470 -11.46 2.29 -13.25
C ASP A 470 -12.89 2.74 -12.95
N GLY A 471 -13.83 2.55 -13.86
CA GLY A 471 -15.21 3.01 -13.71
C GLY A 471 -15.97 2.44 -12.51
N PRO A 472 -17.22 2.88 -12.30
CA PRO A 472 -17.96 3.86 -13.10
C PRO A 472 -17.76 5.33 -12.67
N ASP A 473 -17.59 6.24 -13.63
CA ASP A 473 -17.60 7.70 -13.47
C ASP A 473 -18.81 8.33 -14.20
N PRO A 474 -19.67 9.12 -13.52
CA PRO A 474 -20.83 9.74 -14.15
C PRO A 474 -20.52 10.71 -15.29
N ARG A 475 -19.28 11.18 -15.45
CA ARG A 475 -18.84 12.07 -16.53
C ARG A 475 -18.61 11.35 -17.85
N TYR A 476 -18.19 10.08 -17.80
CA TYR A 476 -17.69 9.34 -18.97
C TYR A 476 -18.38 8.00 -19.17
N THR A 477 -18.54 7.15 -18.14
CA THR A 477 -19.11 5.80 -18.27
C THR A 477 -20.47 5.78 -18.96
N ARG A 478 -21.37 6.74 -18.67
CA ARG A 478 -22.67 6.81 -19.37
C ARG A 478 -22.49 7.04 -20.87
N LYS A 479 -21.57 7.91 -21.26
CA LYS A 479 -21.30 8.21 -22.68
C LYS A 479 -20.64 7.01 -23.37
N VAL A 480 -19.76 6.28 -22.67
CA VAL A 480 -19.21 5.01 -23.16
C VAL A 480 -20.35 4.03 -23.44
N LEU A 481 -21.27 3.83 -22.50
CA LEU A 481 -22.44 2.95 -22.70
C LEU A 481 -23.31 3.40 -23.89
N ASP A 482 -23.53 4.71 -24.04
CA ASP A 482 -24.30 5.26 -25.17
C ASP A 482 -23.64 4.93 -26.52
N ILE A 483 -22.31 5.09 -26.63
CA ILE A 483 -21.53 4.73 -27.83
C ILE A 483 -21.60 3.22 -28.08
N LEU A 484 -21.34 2.39 -27.08
CA LEU A 484 -21.39 0.93 -27.24
C LEU A 484 -22.77 0.46 -27.71
N ASN A 485 -23.84 1.07 -27.19
CA ASN A 485 -25.20 0.77 -27.61
C ASN A 485 -25.49 1.24 -29.06
N GLU A 486 -24.94 2.39 -29.49
CA GLU A 486 -25.06 2.87 -30.88
C GLU A 486 -24.45 1.87 -31.89
N TYR A 487 -23.31 1.27 -31.56
CA TYR A 487 -22.64 0.28 -32.40
C TYR A 487 -23.06 -1.18 -32.11
N ASN A 488 -24.01 -1.40 -31.19
CA ASN A 488 -24.46 -2.73 -30.75
C ASN A 488 -23.32 -3.64 -30.25
N VAL A 489 -22.38 -3.06 -29.51
CA VAL A 489 -21.21 -3.76 -28.94
C VAL A 489 -21.43 -4.02 -27.45
N LYS A 490 -21.03 -5.21 -26.99
CA LYS A 490 -20.91 -5.54 -25.55
C LYS A 490 -19.43 -5.57 -25.15
N ALA A 491 -19.16 -5.21 -23.91
CA ALA A 491 -17.82 -4.94 -23.40
C ALA A 491 -17.70 -5.39 -21.95
N GLY A 492 -16.48 -5.63 -21.49
CA GLY A 492 -16.18 -5.89 -20.08
C GLY A 492 -15.88 -4.61 -19.30
N PHE A 493 -16.36 -4.49 -18.07
CA PHE A 493 -16.06 -3.36 -17.18
C PHE A 493 -15.44 -3.86 -15.88
N PHE A 494 -14.15 -3.61 -15.68
CA PHE A 494 -13.44 -3.92 -14.44
C PHE A 494 -13.54 -2.72 -13.50
N VAL A 495 -14.49 -2.80 -12.56
CA VAL A 495 -14.89 -1.64 -11.77
C VAL A 495 -14.10 -1.54 -10.46
N ILE A 496 -13.77 -0.30 -10.08
CA ILE A 496 -13.29 0.00 -8.74
C ILE A 496 -14.48 -0.05 -7.77
N GLY A 497 -14.40 -0.86 -6.72
CA GLY A 497 -15.49 -1.07 -5.77
C GLY A 497 -16.00 0.21 -5.11
N GLN A 498 -15.12 1.17 -4.79
CA GLN A 498 -15.51 2.49 -4.28
C GLN A 498 -16.36 3.28 -5.29
N ASN A 499 -15.99 3.27 -6.57
CA ASN A 499 -16.73 3.97 -7.63
C ASN A 499 -18.10 3.32 -7.85
N ALA A 500 -18.15 1.98 -7.88
CA ALA A 500 -19.40 1.24 -7.98
C ALA A 500 -20.34 1.50 -6.79
N ALA A 501 -19.80 1.57 -5.56
CA ALA A 501 -20.59 1.88 -4.37
C ALA A 501 -21.13 3.32 -4.37
N MET A 502 -20.39 4.26 -4.95
CA MET A 502 -20.80 5.66 -5.10
C MET A 502 -21.81 5.88 -6.22
N HIS A 503 -21.79 5.04 -7.26
CA HIS A 503 -22.62 5.18 -8.45
C HIS A 503 -23.43 3.91 -8.77
N PRO A 504 -24.23 3.38 -7.82
CA PRO A 504 -24.87 2.07 -7.96
C PRO A 504 -25.88 2.01 -9.12
N ARG A 505 -26.50 3.13 -9.48
CA ARG A 505 -27.40 3.19 -10.65
C ARG A 505 -26.65 3.01 -11.96
N LEU A 506 -25.42 3.53 -12.05
CA LEU A 506 -24.60 3.43 -13.25
C LEU A 506 -23.99 2.04 -13.37
N THR A 507 -23.50 1.46 -12.26
CA THR A 507 -23.11 0.04 -12.22
C THR A 507 -24.26 -0.88 -12.62
N LYS A 508 -25.48 -0.61 -12.15
CA LYS A 508 -26.66 -1.37 -12.55
C LYS A 508 -26.99 -1.19 -14.03
N ALA A 509 -26.79 0.00 -14.60
CA ALA A 509 -26.99 0.25 -16.02
C ALA A 509 -26.00 -0.53 -16.89
N ILE A 510 -24.71 -0.58 -16.52
CA ILE A 510 -23.71 -1.44 -17.18
C ILE A 510 -24.24 -2.88 -17.26
N PHE A 511 -24.75 -3.41 -16.13
CA PHE A 511 -25.30 -4.76 -16.08
C PHE A 511 -26.61 -4.91 -16.89
N ASP A 512 -27.59 -4.03 -16.69
CA ASP A 512 -28.90 -4.13 -17.35
C ASP A 512 -28.80 -3.99 -18.89
N GLU A 513 -27.81 -3.24 -19.39
CA GLU A 513 -27.54 -3.05 -20.82
C GLU A 513 -26.76 -4.22 -21.46
N GLY A 514 -26.43 -5.26 -20.69
CA GLY A 514 -25.85 -6.51 -21.21
C GLY A 514 -24.32 -6.60 -21.16
N HIS A 515 -23.63 -5.64 -20.53
CA HIS A 515 -22.17 -5.65 -20.40
C HIS A 515 -21.71 -6.51 -19.23
N GLU A 516 -20.47 -6.98 -19.27
CA GLU A 516 -19.89 -7.81 -18.22
C GLU A 516 -19.24 -6.94 -17.14
N LEU A 517 -19.26 -7.41 -15.90
CA LEU A 517 -18.57 -6.76 -14.79
C LEU A 517 -17.45 -7.67 -14.27
N GLY A 518 -16.28 -7.08 -14.06
CA GLY A 518 -15.15 -7.65 -13.36
C GLY A 518 -14.75 -6.78 -12.18
N SER A 519 -13.93 -7.33 -11.28
CA SER A 519 -13.38 -6.61 -10.14
C SER A 519 -12.04 -5.94 -10.52
N HIS A 520 -11.83 -4.69 -10.09
CA HIS A 520 -10.56 -3.96 -10.20
C HIS A 520 -10.08 -3.45 -8.83
N THR A 521 -10.26 -4.25 -7.78
CA THR A 521 -10.09 -3.90 -6.35
C THR A 521 -11.06 -2.83 -5.84
N PHE A 522 -11.12 -2.65 -4.51
CA PHE A 522 -12.06 -1.72 -3.89
C PHE A 522 -11.53 -0.28 -3.96
N SER A 523 -10.23 -0.10 -3.72
CA SER A 523 -9.59 1.20 -3.58
C SER A 523 -8.47 1.48 -4.59
N HIS A 524 -8.32 0.64 -5.62
CA HIS A 524 -7.33 0.79 -6.69
C HIS A 524 -5.87 0.72 -6.19
N ARG A 525 -5.62 -0.21 -5.26
CA ARG A 525 -4.28 -0.47 -4.69
C ARG A 525 -3.56 -1.55 -5.48
N ASP A 526 -2.24 -1.40 -5.59
CA ASP A 526 -1.35 -2.41 -6.16
C ASP A 526 -1.34 -3.67 -5.29
N ILE A 527 -1.74 -4.80 -5.88
CA ILE A 527 -1.86 -6.10 -5.22
C ILE A 527 -0.53 -6.64 -4.68
N THR A 528 0.61 -6.23 -5.25
CA THR A 528 1.94 -6.68 -4.81
C THR A 528 2.32 -6.08 -3.46
N SER A 529 1.74 -4.91 -3.12
CA SER A 529 2.00 -4.18 -1.87
C SER A 529 1.12 -4.57 -0.69
N LEU A 530 0.11 -5.43 -0.90
CA LEU A 530 -0.91 -5.78 0.09
C LEU A 530 -0.52 -7.02 0.90
N SER A 531 -0.90 -7.10 2.17
CA SER A 531 -0.96 -8.38 2.88
C SER A 531 -2.11 -9.25 2.35
N ASP A 532 -2.08 -10.57 2.57
CA ASP A 532 -3.15 -11.48 2.09
C ASP A 532 -4.53 -11.12 2.65
N THR A 533 -4.56 -10.60 3.89
CA THR A 533 -5.80 -10.12 4.52
C THR A 533 -6.32 -8.84 3.84
N GLU A 534 -5.43 -7.92 3.46
CA GLU A 534 -5.81 -6.71 2.72
C GLU A 534 -6.27 -7.04 1.30
N LEU A 535 -5.58 -7.95 0.61
CA LEU A 535 -5.98 -8.40 -0.73
C LEU A 535 -7.37 -9.05 -0.70
N ALA A 536 -7.61 -9.97 0.23
CA ALA A 536 -8.92 -10.58 0.43
C ALA A 536 -9.99 -9.52 0.76
N PHE A 537 -9.65 -8.49 1.54
CA PHE A 537 -10.57 -7.37 1.81
C PHE A 537 -10.93 -6.61 0.54
N GLU A 538 -9.94 -6.22 -0.27
CA GLU A 538 -10.13 -5.43 -1.50
C GLU A 538 -11.04 -6.16 -2.50
N LEU A 539 -10.81 -7.47 -2.68
CA LEU A 539 -11.59 -8.31 -3.57
C LEU A 539 -13.00 -8.57 -3.02
N ASN A 540 -13.12 -8.98 -1.76
CA ASN A 540 -14.41 -9.28 -1.15
C ASN A 540 -15.30 -8.04 -1.09
N ALA A 541 -14.74 -6.87 -0.74
CA ALA A 541 -15.49 -5.63 -0.67
C ALA A 541 -16.07 -5.25 -2.04
N THR A 542 -15.26 -5.33 -3.09
CA THR A 542 -15.71 -5.06 -4.47
C THR A 542 -16.80 -6.03 -4.91
N GLN A 543 -16.63 -7.32 -4.61
CA GLN A 543 -17.63 -8.33 -4.93
C GLN A 543 -18.97 -8.07 -4.27
N ARG A 544 -18.96 -7.74 -2.97
CA ARG A 544 -20.20 -7.45 -2.24
C ARG A 544 -20.90 -6.20 -2.76
N VAL A 545 -20.17 -5.22 -3.29
CA VAL A 545 -20.78 -4.09 -4.01
C VAL A 545 -21.46 -4.57 -5.29
N ILE A 546 -20.75 -5.31 -6.16
CA ILE A 546 -21.28 -5.80 -7.44
C ILE A 546 -22.51 -6.68 -7.21
N GLN A 547 -22.39 -7.68 -6.33
CA GLN A 547 -23.49 -8.55 -5.93
C GLN A 547 -24.69 -7.73 -5.43
N GLY A 548 -24.46 -6.73 -4.57
CA GLY A 548 -25.53 -5.97 -3.92
C GLY A 548 -26.31 -5.09 -4.88
N ILE A 549 -25.69 -4.70 -5.99
CA ILE A 549 -26.31 -3.88 -7.03
C ILE A 549 -26.99 -4.74 -8.09
N THR A 550 -26.36 -5.82 -8.51
CA THR A 550 -26.77 -6.61 -9.69
C THR A 550 -27.51 -7.91 -9.35
N GLY A 551 -27.34 -8.42 -8.13
CA GLY A 551 -27.78 -9.77 -7.74
C GLY A 551 -26.92 -10.89 -8.31
N HIS A 552 -25.79 -10.57 -8.95
CA HIS A 552 -24.87 -11.52 -9.58
C HIS A 552 -23.44 -11.30 -9.08
N SER A 553 -22.67 -12.38 -8.99
CA SER A 553 -21.23 -12.33 -8.75
C SER A 553 -20.51 -11.86 -10.01
N ALA A 554 -19.29 -11.34 -9.86
CA ALA A 554 -18.31 -11.18 -10.93
C ALA A 554 -17.12 -12.08 -10.61
N VAL A 555 -16.80 -13.06 -11.46
CA VAL A 555 -15.65 -13.95 -11.23
C VAL A 555 -14.40 -13.49 -11.95
N MET A 556 -14.52 -12.53 -12.88
CA MET A 556 -13.36 -11.94 -13.56
C MET A 556 -12.70 -10.88 -12.68
N PHE A 557 -11.38 -10.91 -12.61
CA PHE A 557 -10.57 -9.92 -11.91
C PHE A 557 -9.44 -9.41 -12.80
N ARG A 558 -9.23 -8.09 -12.79
CA ARG A 558 -8.06 -7.46 -13.41
C ARG A 558 -7.24 -6.76 -12.34
N PRO A 559 -5.96 -7.11 -12.13
CA PRO A 559 -5.11 -6.45 -11.15
C PRO A 559 -4.77 -5.01 -11.54
N PRO A 560 -4.90 -4.01 -10.63
CA PRO A 560 -4.42 -2.65 -10.87
C PRO A 560 -2.92 -2.58 -11.12
N TYR A 561 -2.51 -1.67 -12.01
CA TYR A 561 -1.12 -1.38 -12.40
C TYR A 561 -0.35 -2.56 -13.02
N LEU A 562 -1.03 -3.66 -13.33
CA LEU A 562 -0.37 -4.86 -13.81
C LEU A 562 -0.48 -4.96 -15.34
N ALA A 563 0.55 -4.45 -16.02
CA ALA A 563 0.76 -4.71 -17.44
C ALA A 563 1.60 -5.98 -17.59
N ILE A 564 0.95 -7.14 -17.66
CA ILE A 564 1.62 -8.45 -17.83
C ILE A 564 2.47 -8.50 -19.11
N ASN A 565 2.20 -7.60 -20.06
CA ASN A 565 2.81 -7.58 -21.39
C ASN A 565 3.79 -6.41 -21.62
N ASP A 566 4.23 -5.68 -20.58
CA ASP A 566 5.12 -4.54 -20.82
C ASP A 566 6.52 -4.93 -21.35
N LEU A 567 6.89 -6.22 -21.31
CA LEU A 567 8.09 -6.77 -21.97
C LEU A 567 7.78 -8.15 -22.61
N PRO A 568 7.78 -8.28 -23.95
CA PRO A 568 7.72 -9.57 -24.63
C PRO A 568 8.86 -10.48 -24.14
N GLY A 569 8.53 -11.71 -23.73
CA GLY A 569 9.51 -12.72 -23.30
C GLY A 569 9.89 -12.69 -21.82
N GLN A 570 9.31 -11.82 -20.98
CA GLN A 570 9.49 -11.91 -19.52
C GLN A 570 8.37 -12.73 -18.87
N LEU A 571 8.76 -13.81 -18.19
CA LEU A 571 7.87 -14.60 -17.35
C LEU A 571 7.52 -13.84 -16.07
N PRO A 572 6.30 -13.98 -15.53
CA PRO A 572 5.94 -13.40 -14.24
C PRO A 572 6.84 -13.90 -13.12
N THR A 573 7.11 -13.04 -12.13
CA THR A 573 7.88 -13.45 -10.96
C THR A 573 7.11 -14.47 -10.12
N GLU A 574 7.82 -15.33 -9.39
CA GLU A 574 7.22 -16.28 -8.43
C GLU A 574 6.28 -15.58 -7.43
N SER A 575 6.68 -14.40 -6.93
CA SER A 575 5.86 -13.58 -6.05
C SER A 575 4.53 -13.14 -6.68
N MET A 576 4.50 -12.91 -7.99
CA MET A 576 3.28 -12.57 -8.73
C MET A 576 2.39 -13.80 -8.92
N LEU A 577 2.98 -14.96 -9.25
CA LEU A 577 2.23 -16.22 -9.40
C LEU A 577 1.58 -16.66 -8.08
N ARG A 578 2.27 -16.49 -6.95
CA ARG A 578 1.67 -16.68 -5.62
C ARG A 578 0.49 -15.74 -5.36
N ARG A 579 0.53 -14.50 -5.85
CA ARG A 579 -0.63 -13.59 -5.79
C ARG A 579 -1.77 -14.12 -6.66
N PHE A 580 -1.47 -14.63 -7.84
CA PHE A 580 -2.48 -15.18 -8.73
C PHE A 580 -3.17 -16.40 -8.11
N LEU A 581 -2.43 -17.29 -7.47
CA LEU A 581 -2.98 -18.40 -6.69
C LEU A 581 -3.90 -17.91 -5.56
N ASN A 582 -3.45 -16.94 -4.75
CA ASN A 582 -4.30 -16.37 -3.69
C ASN A 582 -5.61 -15.76 -4.22
N ILE A 583 -5.58 -15.17 -5.42
CA ILE A 583 -6.74 -14.62 -6.11
C ILE A 583 -7.66 -15.74 -6.62
N GLN A 584 -7.07 -16.80 -7.18
CA GLN A 584 -7.78 -17.99 -7.64
C GLN A 584 -8.43 -18.77 -6.51
N ASP A 585 -7.80 -18.87 -5.35
CA ASP A 585 -8.35 -19.47 -4.12
C ASP A 585 -9.58 -18.72 -3.60
N LEU A 586 -9.69 -17.43 -3.94
CA LEU A 586 -10.88 -16.63 -3.66
C LEU A 586 -11.97 -16.83 -4.73
N GLY A 587 -11.69 -17.61 -5.77
CA GLY A 587 -12.58 -17.98 -6.87
C GLY A 587 -12.63 -16.98 -8.02
N TYR A 588 -11.62 -16.12 -8.15
CA TYR A 588 -11.50 -15.22 -9.31
C TYR A 588 -10.63 -15.83 -10.41
N THR A 589 -10.98 -15.50 -11.65
CA THR A 589 -10.15 -15.73 -12.83
C THR A 589 -9.52 -14.43 -13.26
N ILE A 590 -8.22 -14.44 -13.49
CA ILE A 590 -7.47 -13.25 -13.85
C ILE A 590 -7.63 -12.99 -15.34
N VAL A 591 -7.94 -11.75 -15.69
CA VAL A 591 -8.07 -11.32 -17.07
C VAL A 591 -7.10 -10.17 -17.32
N SER A 592 -6.12 -10.43 -18.18
CA SER A 592 -5.17 -9.44 -18.66
C SER A 592 -5.78 -8.60 -19.79
N ALA A 593 -4.98 -7.72 -20.39
CA ALA A 593 -5.34 -7.03 -21.61
C ALA A 593 -4.09 -6.92 -22.48
N SER A 594 -4.07 -7.64 -23.60
CA SER A 594 -2.89 -7.63 -24.45
C SER A 594 -2.74 -6.35 -25.28
N ILE A 595 -3.83 -5.60 -25.47
CA ILE A 595 -3.83 -4.37 -26.26
C ILE A 595 -4.13 -3.18 -25.36
N ASP A 596 -3.09 -2.57 -24.79
CA ASP A 596 -3.19 -1.33 -23.99
C ASP A 596 -2.60 -0.11 -24.76
N PRO A 597 -3.45 0.80 -25.28
CA PRO A 597 -3.01 2.05 -25.89
C PRO A 597 -2.57 3.10 -24.85
N ARG A 598 -2.66 2.83 -23.55
CA ARG A 598 -2.38 3.75 -22.45
C ARG A 598 -3.13 5.07 -22.59
N ASP A 599 -4.43 5.00 -22.85
CA ASP A 599 -5.30 6.17 -23.05
C ASP A 599 -5.31 7.11 -21.83
N TRP A 600 -4.90 6.63 -20.66
CA TRP A 600 -4.68 7.40 -19.41
C TRP A 600 -3.43 8.28 -19.38
N SER A 601 -2.48 8.09 -20.31
CA SER A 601 -1.19 8.80 -20.33
C SER A 601 -1.21 10.20 -20.95
N GLY A 602 -2.40 10.78 -21.20
CA GLY A 602 -2.56 12.11 -21.80
C GLY A 602 -2.45 12.15 -23.33
N LYS A 603 -2.63 11.00 -23.99
CA LYS A 603 -2.63 10.85 -25.46
C LYS A 603 -3.84 11.50 -26.13
N THR A 604 -3.68 11.88 -27.40
CA THR A 604 -4.80 12.32 -28.25
C THR A 604 -5.61 11.13 -28.76
N ALA A 605 -6.84 11.37 -29.25
CA ALA A 605 -7.67 10.33 -29.83
C ALA A 605 -6.99 9.62 -31.01
N ASP A 606 -6.27 10.35 -31.87
CA ASP A 606 -5.51 9.77 -32.98
C ASP A 606 -4.40 8.81 -32.51
N GLN A 607 -3.68 9.18 -31.46
CA GLN A 607 -2.63 8.32 -30.89
C GLN A 607 -3.23 7.05 -30.28
N ILE A 608 -4.35 7.17 -29.56
CA ILE A 608 -5.05 6.02 -28.98
C ILE A 608 -5.49 5.06 -30.09
N VAL A 609 -6.14 5.58 -31.13
CA VAL A 609 -6.56 4.76 -32.29
C VAL A 609 -5.37 4.07 -32.93
N ASN A 610 -4.31 4.81 -33.27
CA ASN A 610 -3.14 4.25 -33.94
C ASN A 610 -2.46 3.15 -33.12
N ASP A 611 -2.29 3.37 -31.80
CA ASP A 611 -1.65 2.40 -30.92
C ASP A 611 -2.52 1.15 -30.71
N THR A 612 -3.84 1.29 -30.71
CA THR A 612 -4.77 0.14 -30.67
C THR A 612 -4.68 -0.65 -31.97
N VAL A 613 -4.93 -0.01 -33.12
CA VAL A 613 -5.05 -0.71 -34.42
C VAL A 613 -3.73 -1.36 -34.86
N SER A 614 -2.58 -0.81 -34.48
CA SER A 614 -1.27 -1.39 -34.81
C SER A 614 -0.94 -2.67 -34.04
N ARG A 615 -1.73 -3.03 -33.02
CA ARG A 615 -1.49 -4.18 -32.12
C ARG A 615 -2.68 -5.13 -32.06
N VAL A 616 -3.68 -4.96 -32.93
CA VAL A 616 -4.84 -5.85 -32.94
C VAL A 616 -4.40 -7.24 -33.37
N GLU A 617 -4.67 -8.22 -32.52
CA GLU A 617 -4.41 -9.64 -32.73
C GLU A 617 -5.68 -10.44 -32.39
N ASN A 618 -5.83 -11.61 -33.00
CA ASN A 618 -6.99 -12.49 -32.78
C ASN A 618 -7.02 -12.97 -31.32
N GLY A 619 -8.21 -13.04 -30.71
CA GLY A 619 -8.36 -13.57 -29.35
C GLY A 619 -7.90 -12.65 -28.21
N ARG A 620 -7.68 -11.36 -28.49
CA ARG A 620 -7.15 -10.38 -27.51
C ARG A 620 -8.18 -9.36 -27.06
N THR A 621 -7.95 -8.80 -25.87
CA THR A 621 -8.76 -7.76 -25.24
C THR A 621 -8.08 -6.40 -25.38
N ILE A 622 -8.84 -5.43 -25.89
CA ILE A 622 -8.48 -4.01 -25.92
C ILE A 622 -8.87 -3.37 -24.59
N LEU A 623 -7.90 -2.74 -23.92
CA LEU A 623 -8.10 -2.00 -22.67
C LEU A 623 -8.26 -0.51 -22.96
N LEU A 624 -9.32 0.07 -22.42
CA LEU A 624 -9.56 1.52 -22.36
C LEU A 624 -9.97 1.89 -20.92
N HIS A 625 -10.06 3.18 -20.59
CA HIS A 625 -10.47 3.62 -19.27
C HIS A 625 -11.70 4.53 -19.34
N ASP A 626 -12.70 4.28 -18.48
CA ASP A 626 -13.92 5.10 -18.39
C ASP A 626 -13.95 5.98 -17.12
N SER A 627 -12.83 6.04 -16.39
CA SER A 627 -12.61 6.90 -15.23
C SER A 627 -11.12 7.28 -15.15
N GLY A 628 -10.75 8.14 -14.20
CA GLY A 628 -9.38 8.64 -14.05
C GLY A 628 -9.02 9.76 -15.03
N GLY A 629 -8.59 10.93 -14.52
CA GLY A 629 -8.15 12.05 -15.36
C GLY A 629 -9.22 12.57 -16.36
N ASP A 630 -8.74 13.05 -17.51
CA ASP A 630 -9.58 13.46 -18.66
C ASP A 630 -9.72 12.30 -19.65
N ARG A 631 -10.93 11.78 -19.84
CA ARG A 631 -11.26 10.66 -20.76
C ARG A 631 -11.93 11.13 -22.06
N THR A 632 -11.94 12.42 -22.34
CA THR A 632 -12.50 12.96 -23.59
C THR A 632 -11.82 12.35 -24.83
N PRO A 633 -10.49 12.20 -24.89
CA PRO A 633 -9.83 11.52 -26.02
C PRO A 633 -10.24 10.06 -26.19
N THR A 634 -10.47 9.33 -25.10
CA THR A 634 -10.98 7.94 -25.14
C THR A 634 -12.38 7.88 -25.75
N LEU A 635 -13.26 8.81 -25.39
CA LEU A 635 -14.61 8.92 -25.96
C LEU A 635 -14.60 9.22 -27.47
N GLU A 636 -13.62 10.01 -27.94
CA GLU A 636 -13.43 10.32 -29.36
C GLU A 636 -12.79 9.15 -30.13
N ALA A 637 -11.91 8.38 -29.49
CA ALA A 637 -11.23 7.24 -30.09
C ALA A 637 -12.13 6.00 -30.21
N LEU A 638 -13.00 5.74 -29.22
CA LEU A 638 -13.81 4.52 -29.14
C LEU A 638 -14.65 4.23 -30.41
N PRO A 639 -15.45 5.17 -30.95
CA PRO A 639 -16.19 4.94 -32.20
C PRO A 639 -15.27 4.56 -33.36
N ARG A 640 -14.12 5.22 -33.49
CA ARG A 640 -13.15 5.01 -34.56
C ARG A 640 -12.48 3.64 -34.47
N ILE A 641 -12.20 3.17 -33.25
CA ILE A 641 -11.68 1.81 -33.01
C ILE A 641 -12.72 0.78 -33.43
N ILE A 642 -13.98 0.95 -33.02
CA ILE A 642 -15.06 0.02 -33.36
C ILE A 642 -15.26 -0.04 -34.88
N GLU A 643 -15.32 1.12 -35.55
CA GLU A 643 -15.45 1.21 -37.01
C GLU A 643 -14.29 0.54 -37.74
N TRP A 644 -13.06 0.74 -37.25
CA TRP A 644 -11.89 0.10 -37.85
C TRP A 644 -11.92 -1.42 -37.70
N LEU A 645 -12.26 -1.94 -36.51
CA LEU A 645 -12.39 -3.38 -36.27
C LEU A 645 -13.44 -4.00 -37.19
N GLN A 646 -14.62 -3.40 -37.26
CA GLN A 646 -15.71 -3.88 -38.13
C GLN A 646 -15.34 -3.79 -39.62
N ALA A 647 -14.60 -2.77 -40.05
CA ALA A 647 -14.13 -2.62 -41.42
C ALA A 647 -13.04 -3.62 -41.82
N ASN A 648 -12.35 -4.24 -40.86
CA ASN A 648 -11.29 -5.24 -41.07
C ASN A 648 -11.73 -6.66 -40.69
N ASP A 649 -13.05 -6.94 -40.74
CA ASP A 649 -13.68 -8.24 -40.47
C ASP A 649 -13.48 -8.80 -39.04
N TYR A 650 -13.16 -7.96 -38.05
CA TYR A 650 -13.13 -8.39 -36.65
C TYR A 650 -14.53 -8.39 -36.04
N THR A 651 -14.86 -9.46 -35.33
CA THR A 651 -16.09 -9.53 -34.52
C THR A 651 -15.78 -9.09 -33.09
N ILE A 652 -16.45 -8.03 -32.63
CA ILE A 652 -16.30 -7.57 -31.24
C ILE A 652 -17.25 -8.39 -30.36
N VAL A 653 -16.68 -9.15 -29.43
CA VAL A 653 -17.41 -10.06 -28.53
C VAL A 653 -17.23 -9.64 -27.05
N PRO A 654 -18.16 -10.03 -26.14
CA PRO A 654 -17.90 -9.99 -24.70
C PRO A 654 -16.61 -10.71 -24.33
N VAL A 655 -16.03 -10.36 -23.18
CA VAL A 655 -14.76 -10.93 -22.73
C VAL A 655 -14.91 -12.43 -22.47
N SER A 656 -16.05 -12.90 -21.95
CA SER A 656 -16.28 -14.34 -21.71
C SER A 656 -16.31 -15.19 -22.99
N GLU A 657 -16.74 -14.61 -24.11
CA GLU A 657 -16.86 -15.35 -25.37
C GLU A 657 -15.50 -15.68 -25.98
N LEU A 658 -14.42 -14.97 -25.60
CA LEU A 658 -13.05 -15.34 -26.01
C LEU A 658 -12.63 -16.74 -25.52
N ILE A 659 -13.31 -17.27 -24.50
CA ILE A 659 -13.09 -18.60 -23.94
C ILE A 659 -14.32 -19.50 -24.07
N GLY A 660 -15.23 -19.17 -25.00
CA GLY A 660 -16.43 -19.96 -25.29
C GLY A 660 -17.49 -19.95 -24.18
N LEU A 661 -17.43 -19.02 -23.22
CA LEU A 661 -18.42 -18.91 -22.15
C LEU A 661 -19.46 -17.82 -22.45
N GLU A 662 -20.69 -18.06 -22.00
CA GLU A 662 -21.72 -17.03 -21.94
C GLU A 662 -21.56 -16.16 -20.69
N ARG A 663 -22.14 -14.96 -20.73
CA ARG A 663 -22.14 -13.98 -19.63
C ARG A 663 -22.53 -14.55 -18.26
N GLU A 664 -23.49 -15.47 -18.19
CA GLU A 664 -23.93 -16.08 -16.92
C GLU A 664 -22.84 -16.98 -16.29
N GLY A 665 -21.90 -17.48 -17.09
CA GLY A 665 -20.74 -18.25 -16.60
C GLY A 665 -19.74 -17.37 -15.86
N VAL A 666 -19.51 -16.14 -16.33
CA VAL A 666 -18.63 -15.17 -15.68
C VAL A 666 -19.35 -14.28 -14.66
N MET A 667 -20.68 -14.27 -14.69
CA MET A 667 -21.52 -13.51 -13.76
C MET A 667 -22.66 -14.34 -13.13
N PRO A 668 -22.36 -15.39 -12.35
CA PRO A 668 -23.40 -16.27 -11.81
C PRO A 668 -24.27 -15.58 -10.77
N ARG A 669 -25.53 -16.01 -10.65
CA ARG A 669 -26.48 -15.50 -9.63
C ARG A 669 -25.98 -15.74 -8.21
N VAL A 670 -26.20 -14.77 -7.34
CA VAL A 670 -25.87 -14.87 -5.91
C VAL A 670 -26.77 -15.91 -5.22
N GLN A 671 -26.18 -16.74 -4.37
CA GLN A 671 -26.91 -17.75 -3.60
C GLN A 671 -27.88 -17.12 -2.59
N GLU A 672 -29.04 -17.76 -2.35
CA GLU A 672 -30.11 -17.23 -1.47
C GLU A 672 -29.64 -16.92 -0.04
N ASN A 673 -28.70 -17.70 0.49
CA ASN A 673 -28.12 -17.51 1.83
C ASN A 673 -27.26 -16.23 1.96
N GLU A 674 -26.76 -15.66 0.86
CA GLU A 674 -25.92 -14.47 0.88
C GLU A 674 -26.72 -13.15 0.80
N LYS A 675 -27.96 -13.18 0.31
CA LYS A 675 -28.77 -11.96 0.06
C LYS A 675 -28.96 -11.07 1.29
N SER A 676 -29.09 -11.67 2.48
CA SER A 676 -29.27 -10.91 3.73
C SER A 676 -28.00 -10.15 4.11
N ILE A 677 -26.83 -10.79 3.99
CA ILE A 677 -25.50 -10.21 4.28
C ILE A 677 -25.19 -9.08 3.29
N LEU A 678 -25.61 -9.28 2.04
CA LEU A 678 -25.36 -8.36 0.96
C LEU A 678 -26.03 -6.99 1.15
N SER A 679 -27.30 -7.00 1.57
CA SER A 679 -28.02 -5.77 1.90
C SER A 679 -27.32 -4.98 3.01
N LEU A 680 -26.81 -5.68 4.04
CA LEU A 680 -26.11 -5.10 5.17
C LEU A 680 -24.77 -4.47 4.75
N PHE A 681 -24.02 -5.13 3.87
CA PHE A 681 -22.76 -4.60 3.34
C PHE A 681 -22.98 -3.35 2.46
N LEU A 682 -24.01 -3.35 1.61
CA LEU A 682 -24.34 -2.18 0.77
C LEU A 682 -24.70 -0.95 1.64
N TYR A 683 -25.48 -1.14 2.70
CA TYR A 683 -25.75 -0.06 3.66
C TYR A 683 -24.49 0.37 4.42
N GLY A 684 -23.62 -0.59 4.78
CA GLY A 684 -22.31 -0.37 5.38
C GLY A 684 -21.41 0.53 4.53
N SER A 685 -21.22 0.18 3.27
CA SER A 685 -20.39 0.92 2.32
C SER A 685 -20.94 2.31 2.00
N LEU A 686 -22.25 2.43 1.75
CA LEU A 686 -22.89 3.74 1.53
C LEU A 686 -22.71 4.67 2.74
N PHE A 687 -22.93 4.16 3.95
CA PHE A 687 -22.72 4.97 5.15
C PHE A 687 -21.26 5.35 5.32
N ASN A 688 -20.29 4.45 5.09
CA ASN A 688 -18.87 4.78 5.18
C ASN A 688 -18.53 5.92 4.21
N ALA A 689 -19.04 5.86 2.98
CA ALA A 689 -18.87 6.93 2.00
C ALA A 689 -19.52 8.26 2.47
N VAL A 690 -20.75 8.21 2.98
CA VAL A 690 -21.45 9.38 3.53
C VAL A 690 -20.72 9.95 4.73
N LEU A 691 -20.21 9.11 5.63
CA LEU A 691 -19.45 9.49 6.81
C LEU A 691 -18.15 10.18 6.40
N ASN A 692 -17.37 9.59 5.49
CA ASN A 692 -16.13 10.19 4.99
C ASN A 692 -16.37 11.52 4.27
N ARG A 693 -17.45 11.64 3.49
CA ARG A 693 -17.86 12.91 2.88
C ARG A 693 -18.24 13.94 3.95
N THR A 694 -19.00 13.52 4.96
CA THR A 694 -19.45 14.39 6.06
C THR A 694 -18.27 14.88 6.89
N ILE A 695 -17.29 14.02 7.20
CA ILE A 695 -16.06 14.38 7.89
C ILE A 695 -15.28 15.42 7.09
N ARG A 696 -15.10 15.21 5.78
CA ARG A 696 -14.40 16.19 4.92
C ARG A 696 -15.10 17.54 4.92
N ILE A 697 -16.42 17.57 4.71
CA ILE A 697 -17.21 18.81 4.76
C ILE A 697 -17.08 19.48 6.13
N PHE A 698 -17.19 18.71 7.21
CA PHE A 698 -17.05 19.20 8.57
C PHE A 698 -15.67 19.86 8.82
N LEU A 699 -14.59 19.18 8.44
CA LEU A 699 -13.23 19.71 8.57
C LEU A 699 -13.00 20.96 7.71
N SER A 700 -13.49 20.96 6.46
CA SER A 700 -13.41 22.12 5.57
C SER A 700 -14.16 23.32 6.16
N VAL A 701 -15.38 23.13 6.66
CA VAL A 701 -16.16 24.19 7.30
C VAL A 701 -15.42 24.74 8.52
N LEU A 702 -14.90 23.88 9.40
CA LEU A 702 -14.16 24.32 10.58
C LEU A 702 -12.92 25.15 10.23
N ILE A 703 -12.13 24.70 9.26
CA ILE A 703 -10.91 25.41 8.84
C ILE A 703 -11.27 26.72 8.16
N THR A 704 -12.24 26.73 7.24
CA THR A 704 -12.68 27.96 6.58
C THR A 704 -13.20 28.97 7.62
N MET A 705 -14.03 28.54 8.58
CA MET A 705 -14.48 29.42 9.66
C MET A 705 -13.32 29.92 10.53
N GLY A 706 -12.34 29.06 10.83
CA GLY A 706 -11.14 29.42 11.57
C GLY A 706 -10.28 30.46 10.85
N LEU A 707 -10.04 30.29 9.55
CA LEU A 707 -9.28 31.21 8.71
C LEU A 707 -10.01 32.56 8.53
N VAL A 708 -11.32 32.54 8.28
CA VAL A 708 -12.13 33.76 8.21
C VAL A 708 -12.09 34.50 9.55
N ARG A 709 -12.26 33.79 10.67
CA ARG A 709 -12.12 34.38 12.02
C ARG A 709 -10.73 35.00 12.21
N MET A 710 -9.66 34.30 11.82
CA MET A 710 -8.30 34.82 11.89
C MET A 710 -8.15 36.15 11.14
N VAL A 711 -8.61 36.22 9.89
CA VAL A 711 -8.55 37.45 9.09
C VAL A 711 -9.34 38.59 9.74
N ILE A 712 -10.54 38.30 10.25
CA ILE A 712 -11.37 39.27 10.97
C ILE A 712 -10.65 39.79 12.22
N LEU A 713 -10.08 38.90 13.04
CA LEU A 713 -9.38 39.28 14.27
C LEU A 713 -8.15 40.15 13.97
N ILE A 714 -7.33 39.78 12.99
CA ILE A 714 -6.15 40.57 12.59
C ILE A 714 -6.57 41.94 12.06
N TYR A 715 -7.56 41.99 11.17
CA TYR A 715 -8.03 43.24 10.57
C TYR A 715 -8.59 44.22 11.62
N PHE A 716 -9.52 43.76 12.46
CA PHE A 716 -10.15 44.63 13.45
C PHE A 716 -9.23 44.98 14.63
N SER A 717 -8.37 44.07 15.07
CA SER A 717 -7.38 44.40 16.11
C SER A 717 -6.33 45.42 15.62
N PHE A 718 -5.91 45.33 14.36
CA PHE A 718 -5.03 46.34 13.75
C PHE A 718 -5.70 47.70 13.63
N ARG A 719 -6.96 47.74 13.17
CA ARG A 719 -7.75 48.98 13.13
C ARG A 719 -7.96 49.59 14.51
N GLN A 720 -8.27 48.76 15.50
CA GLN A 720 -8.42 49.19 16.88
C GLN A 720 -7.12 49.79 17.42
N LYS A 721 -5.97 49.19 17.10
CA LYS A 721 -4.64 49.72 17.46
C LYS A 721 -4.45 51.14 16.91
N ILE A 722 -4.61 51.33 15.60
CA ILE A 722 -4.45 52.64 14.95
C ILE A 722 -5.39 53.68 15.59
N LYS A 723 -6.66 53.32 15.76
CA LYS A 723 -7.66 54.19 16.38
C LYS A 723 -7.28 54.57 17.81
N SER A 724 -6.81 53.61 18.61
CA SER A 724 -6.40 53.85 20.00
C SER A 724 -5.16 54.74 20.11
N GLU A 725 -4.23 54.67 19.15
CA GLU A 725 -3.04 55.52 19.10
C GLU A 725 -3.37 56.97 18.70
N GLN A 726 -4.48 57.18 17.99
CA GLN A 726 -4.96 58.50 17.57
C GLN A 726 -5.85 59.19 18.62
N LEU A 727 -6.32 58.47 19.64
CA LEU A 727 -7.15 59.06 20.70
C LEU A 727 -6.28 59.91 21.64
N VAL A 728 -6.44 61.22 21.53
CA VAL A 728 -5.89 62.20 22.47
C VAL A 728 -6.98 62.58 23.45
N PHE A 729 -6.73 62.36 24.74
CA PHE A 729 -7.65 62.76 25.81
C PHE A 729 -7.11 64.04 26.46
N GLU A 730 -7.91 65.09 26.49
CA GLU A 730 -7.56 66.32 27.21
C GLU A 730 -7.62 66.08 28.73
N GLU A 731 -6.66 66.62 29.50
CA GLU A 731 -6.61 66.51 30.97
C GLU A 731 -7.62 67.46 31.68
N SER A 732 -8.86 67.57 31.19
CA SER A 732 -9.89 68.42 31.83
C SER A 732 -10.93 67.60 32.61
N ASP A 733 -11.18 68.05 33.85
CA ASP A 733 -12.07 67.47 34.88
C ASP A 733 -11.96 65.95 35.08
N LEU A 734 -10.90 65.52 35.78
CA LEU A 734 -10.75 64.15 36.28
C LEU A 734 -11.89 63.84 37.28
N PRO A 735 -12.86 62.96 36.94
CA PRO A 735 -14.00 62.70 37.80
C PRO A 735 -13.59 61.98 39.09
N PHE A 736 -14.39 62.11 40.15
CA PHE A 736 -14.19 61.28 41.34
C PHE A 736 -14.50 59.81 41.02
N VAL A 737 -13.68 58.89 41.52
CA VAL A 737 -13.77 57.44 41.24
C VAL A 737 -13.76 56.64 42.53
N THR A 738 -14.64 55.64 42.62
CA THR A 738 -14.60 54.65 43.70
C THR A 738 -13.91 53.39 43.21
N VAL A 739 -12.79 53.01 43.81
CA VAL A 739 -12.13 51.71 43.59
C VAL A 739 -12.76 50.70 44.55
N LEU A 740 -13.42 49.68 44.02
CA LEU A 740 -14.20 48.72 44.78
C LEU A 740 -13.55 47.32 44.73
N ILE A 741 -13.27 46.76 45.91
CA ILE A 741 -12.72 45.41 46.07
C ILE A 741 -13.66 44.57 46.92
N ALA A 742 -14.06 43.40 46.41
CA ALA A 742 -14.70 42.36 47.21
C ALA A 742 -13.62 41.39 47.72
N ALA A 743 -13.52 41.19 49.03
CA ALA A 743 -12.50 40.36 49.65
C ALA A 743 -13.12 39.23 50.48
N TYR A 744 -12.62 38.01 50.31
CA TYR A 744 -12.97 36.87 51.16
C TYR A 744 -11.76 35.96 51.34
N ASN A 745 -11.16 36.03 52.52
CA ASN A 745 -9.95 35.30 52.88
C ASN A 745 -8.75 35.57 51.95
N GLU A 746 -8.29 36.82 51.85
CA GLU A 746 -7.25 37.29 50.94
C GLU A 746 -6.02 37.87 51.67
N GLU A 747 -5.71 37.37 52.88
CA GLU A 747 -4.66 37.91 53.76
C GLU A 747 -3.26 37.98 53.11
N GLU A 748 -2.95 37.08 52.19
CA GLU A 748 -1.64 36.97 51.51
C GLU A 748 -1.43 38.01 50.39
N VAL A 749 -2.51 38.63 49.89
CA VAL A 749 -2.45 39.44 48.65
C VAL A 749 -3.06 40.84 48.79
N ILE A 750 -4.04 41.02 49.70
CA ILE A 750 -4.83 42.26 49.79
C ILE A 750 -3.97 43.50 50.06
N ASP A 751 -2.89 43.38 50.85
CA ASP A 751 -2.00 44.50 51.16
C ASP A 751 -1.28 45.03 49.91
N LYS A 752 -0.76 44.13 49.05
CA LYS A 752 -0.09 44.52 47.79
C LYS A 752 -1.07 45.19 46.84
N THR A 753 -2.29 44.68 46.76
CA THR A 753 -3.37 45.26 45.95
C THR A 753 -3.69 46.69 46.40
N MET A 754 -3.92 46.90 47.70
CA MET A 754 -4.17 48.23 48.27
C MET A 754 -3.02 49.21 48.01
N GLN A 755 -1.77 48.79 48.24
CA GLN A 755 -0.59 49.63 47.99
C GLN A 755 -0.47 50.02 46.51
N SER A 756 -0.79 49.12 45.58
CA SER A 756 -0.74 49.42 44.16
C SER A 756 -1.75 50.51 43.74
N ILE A 757 -2.92 50.55 44.39
CA ILE A 757 -3.94 51.58 44.16
C ILE A 757 -3.52 52.91 44.79
N LEU A 758 -2.99 52.89 46.02
CA LEU A 758 -2.51 54.09 46.70
C LEU A 758 -1.36 54.77 45.95
N ASN A 759 -0.54 53.99 45.24
CA ASN A 759 0.55 54.48 44.38
C ASN A 759 0.07 54.94 42.98
N SER A 760 -1.23 54.97 42.71
CA SER A 760 -1.73 55.45 41.41
C SER A 760 -1.48 56.94 41.22
N SER A 761 -1.18 57.34 39.98
CA SER A 761 -1.04 58.75 39.58
C SER A 761 -2.37 59.51 39.54
N TYR A 762 -3.51 58.82 39.71
CA TYR A 762 -4.83 59.44 39.71
C TYR A 762 -5.15 60.11 41.06
N PRO A 763 -5.46 61.42 41.12
CA PRO A 763 -5.57 62.12 42.40
C PRO A 763 -6.92 61.93 43.12
N HIS A 764 -8.02 61.77 42.38
CA HIS A 764 -9.41 61.87 42.89
C HIS A 764 -10.11 60.51 43.03
N PHE A 765 -9.75 59.73 44.04
CA PHE A 765 -10.39 58.44 44.30
C PHE A 765 -10.57 58.11 45.79
N GLU A 766 -11.51 57.21 46.05
CA GLU A 766 -11.68 56.46 47.29
C GLU A 766 -11.52 54.96 47.04
N ILE A 767 -11.21 54.18 48.08
CA ILE A 767 -11.11 52.73 48.04
C ILE A 767 -12.16 52.16 49.00
N ILE A 768 -13.15 51.45 48.46
CA ILE A 768 -14.12 50.70 49.27
C ILE A 768 -13.74 49.22 49.19
N ILE A 769 -13.53 48.61 50.34
CA ILE A 769 -13.26 47.18 50.45
C ILE A 769 -14.40 46.53 51.22
N VAL A 770 -15.09 45.60 50.59
CA VAL A 770 -16.18 44.83 51.19
C VAL A 770 -15.66 43.45 51.57
N ASP A 771 -15.50 43.24 52.87
CA ASP A 771 -15.18 41.95 53.46
C ASP A 771 -16.43 41.05 53.52
N ASP A 772 -16.47 40.03 52.68
CA ASP A 772 -17.58 39.07 52.53
C ASP A 772 -17.51 37.94 53.56
N GLY A 773 -17.28 38.31 54.82
CA GLY A 773 -17.24 37.40 55.97
C GLY A 773 -15.97 36.58 56.07
N SER A 774 -14.79 37.19 55.84
CA SER A 774 -13.50 36.50 55.96
C SER A 774 -13.30 35.88 57.35
N THR A 775 -12.67 34.71 57.37
CA THR A 775 -12.29 33.93 58.55
C THR A 775 -10.79 34.05 58.89
N ASP A 776 -10.01 34.74 58.06
CA ASP A 776 -8.57 34.97 58.20
C ASP A 776 -8.27 36.44 58.59
N GLN A 777 -7.01 36.89 58.46
CA GLN A 777 -6.60 38.24 58.87
C GLN A 777 -6.93 39.35 57.85
N THR A 778 -7.68 39.07 56.77
CA THR A 778 -7.98 40.03 55.71
C THR A 778 -8.55 41.34 56.25
N ALA A 779 -9.61 41.25 57.07
CA ALA A 779 -10.27 42.43 57.59
C ALA A 779 -9.36 43.26 58.51
N SER A 780 -8.54 42.60 59.32
CA SER A 780 -7.56 43.24 60.22
C SER A 780 -6.43 43.93 59.46
N ILE A 781 -6.04 43.41 58.30
CA ILE A 781 -5.05 44.06 57.42
C ILE A 781 -5.64 45.35 56.84
N VAL A 782 -6.90 45.30 56.37
CA VAL A 782 -7.58 46.47 55.80
C VAL A 782 -7.88 47.54 56.86
N GLU A 783 -8.30 47.18 58.08
CA GLU A 783 -8.52 48.14 59.18
C GLU A 783 -7.24 48.94 59.48
N ARG A 784 -6.09 48.26 59.60
CA ARG A 784 -4.80 48.92 59.83
C ARG A 784 -4.40 49.85 58.69
N ALA A 785 -4.76 49.53 57.45
CA ALA A 785 -4.52 50.39 56.31
C ALA A 785 -5.45 51.62 56.32
N ALA A 786 -6.73 51.43 56.68
CA ALA A 786 -7.72 52.51 56.77
C ALA A 786 -7.39 53.53 57.87
N GLU A 787 -6.81 53.10 58.99
CA GLU A 787 -6.31 54.02 60.03
C GLU A 787 -5.20 54.95 59.51
N ARG A 788 -4.38 54.48 58.56
CA ARG A 788 -3.25 55.24 57.99
C ARG A 788 -3.64 56.08 56.79
N HIS A 789 -4.67 55.68 56.05
CA HIS A 789 -5.07 56.30 54.79
C HIS A 789 -6.56 56.62 54.79
N PRO A 790 -6.97 57.90 54.87
CA PRO A 790 -8.38 58.29 54.96
C PRO A 790 -9.19 58.00 53.68
N LYS A 791 -8.51 57.61 52.59
CA LYS A 791 -9.15 57.20 51.34
C LYS A 791 -9.73 55.77 51.40
N ILE A 792 -9.42 54.98 52.43
CA ILE A 792 -9.83 53.57 52.52
C ILE A 792 -11.01 53.42 53.46
N GLN A 793 -12.06 52.76 52.98
CA GLN A 793 -13.25 52.39 53.75
C GLN A 793 -13.40 50.86 53.74
N LEU A 794 -13.50 50.26 54.94
CA LEU A 794 -13.84 48.85 55.10
C LEU A 794 -15.34 48.69 55.42
N ILE A 795 -15.99 47.76 54.74
CA ILE A 795 -17.37 47.34 54.99
C ILE A 795 -17.36 45.85 55.28
N ARG A 796 -17.97 45.42 56.39
CA ARG A 796 -18.09 44.01 56.76
C ARG A 796 -19.52 43.51 56.54
N LYS A 797 -19.67 42.35 55.91
CA LYS A 797 -20.97 41.67 55.75
C LYS A 797 -20.85 40.15 55.99
N PRO A 798 -21.95 39.45 56.32
CA PRO A 798 -21.97 37.99 56.24
C PRO A 798 -21.69 37.49 54.82
N ASN A 799 -21.04 36.34 54.69
CA ASN A 799 -20.69 35.75 53.40
C ASN A 799 -21.94 35.54 52.53
N GLY A 800 -21.97 36.21 51.39
CA GLY A 800 -23.03 36.09 50.37
C GLY A 800 -22.46 35.93 48.96
N GLY A 801 -21.15 35.77 48.81
CA GLY A 801 -20.47 35.70 47.53
C GLY A 801 -20.07 37.07 46.97
N LYS A 802 -19.21 37.03 45.96
CA LYS A 802 -18.60 38.21 45.34
C LYS A 802 -19.62 39.21 44.79
N ALA A 803 -20.66 38.75 44.08
CA ALA A 803 -21.69 39.64 43.53
C ALA A 803 -22.44 40.40 44.65
N SER A 804 -22.80 39.72 45.74
CA SER A 804 -23.41 40.34 46.93
C SER A 804 -22.52 41.43 47.53
N ALA A 805 -21.21 41.16 47.65
CA ALA A 805 -20.24 42.11 48.16
C ALA A 805 -20.03 43.32 47.23
N LEU A 806 -19.95 43.09 45.92
CA LEU A 806 -19.84 44.16 44.92
C LEU A 806 -21.09 45.06 44.92
N ASN A 807 -22.29 44.48 44.99
CA ASN A 807 -23.53 45.26 45.02
C ASN A 807 -23.60 46.17 46.25
N LEU A 808 -23.28 45.64 47.44
CA LEU A 808 -23.20 46.45 48.66
C LEU A 808 -22.18 47.59 48.53
N GLY A 809 -21.03 47.32 47.92
CA GLY A 809 -20.02 48.34 47.66
C GLY A 809 -20.49 49.43 46.70
N ILE A 810 -21.20 49.07 45.63
CA ILE A 810 -21.75 50.02 44.64
C ILE A 810 -22.83 50.90 45.27
N GLU A 811 -23.67 50.33 46.14
CA GLU A 811 -24.68 51.10 46.89
C GLU A 811 -24.04 52.17 47.79
N GLN A 812 -22.91 51.85 48.41
CA GLN A 812 -22.18 52.75 49.31
C GLN A 812 -21.25 53.73 48.58
N ALA A 813 -20.88 53.43 47.33
CA ALA A 813 -20.02 54.27 46.53
C ALA A 813 -20.65 55.63 46.22
N THR A 814 -19.89 56.71 46.36
CA THR A 814 -20.37 58.07 46.10
C THR A 814 -20.03 58.57 44.70
N ALA A 815 -19.08 57.92 44.02
CA ALA A 815 -18.66 58.27 42.66
C ALA A 815 -19.66 57.82 41.57
N ASP A 816 -19.69 58.56 40.46
CA ASP A 816 -20.40 58.16 39.23
C ASP A 816 -19.70 57.01 38.47
N TYR A 817 -18.42 56.80 38.75
CA TYR A 817 -17.58 55.79 38.11
C TYR A 817 -16.98 54.84 39.16
N ILE A 818 -17.21 53.54 38.96
CA ILE A 818 -16.77 52.47 39.85
C ILE A 818 -15.69 51.65 39.15
N VAL A 819 -14.50 51.55 39.73
CA VAL A 819 -13.44 50.65 39.27
C VAL A 819 -13.43 49.41 40.15
N THR A 820 -13.92 48.28 39.64
CA THR A 820 -13.86 47.00 40.35
C THR A 820 -12.50 46.33 40.13
N LEU A 821 -11.91 45.84 41.21
CA LEU A 821 -10.60 45.18 41.23
C LEU A 821 -10.69 43.90 42.07
N ASP A 822 -10.12 42.79 41.58
CA ASP A 822 -9.97 41.58 42.40
C ASP A 822 -8.93 41.81 43.51
N ALA A 823 -9.15 41.20 44.67
CA ALA A 823 -8.29 41.37 45.85
C ALA A 823 -6.83 40.90 45.65
N ASP A 824 -6.55 40.16 44.58
CA ASP A 824 -5.23 39.60 44.21
C ASP A 824 -4.55 40.33 43.05
N THR A 825 -5.06 41.49 42.63
CA THR A 825 -4.61 42.18 41.42
C THR A 825 -3.81 43.44 41.70
N VAL A 826 -2.63 43.55 41.08
CA VAL A 826 -1.72 44.70 41.20
C VAL A 826 -1.80 45.55 39.93
N ILE A 827 -2.10 46.84 40.05
CA ILE A 827 -2.22 47.75 38.90
C ILE A 827 -0.93 48.55 38.62
N ALA A 828 -0.75 48.98 37.36
CA ALA A 828 0.24 49.98 36.99
C ALA A 828 -0.19 51.39 37.46
N GLU A 829 0.76 52.31 37.62
CA GLU A 829 0.52 53.62 38.26
C GLU A 829 -0.54 54.46 37.54
N ASP A 830 -0.58 54.41 36.20
CA ASP A 830 -1.48 55.14 35.32
C ASP A 830 -2.80 54.41 35.00
N THR A 831 -3.02 53.21 35.54
CA THR A 831 -4.16 52.34 35.19
C THR A 831 -5.51 53.01 35.40
N ILE A 832 -5.73 53.65 36.57
CA ILE A 832 -6.99 54.31 36.90
C ILE A 832 -7.20 55.52 35.98
N ALA A 833 -6.15 56.30 35.73
CA ALA A 833 -6.19 57.44 34.84
C ALA A 833 -6.53 57.04 33.40
N LEU A 834 -6.07 55.88 32.95
CA LEU A 834 -6.32 55.38 31.60
C LEU A 834 -7.72 54.78 31.46
N ILE A 835 -8.14 53.91 32.38
CA ILE A 835 -9.39 53.14 32.25
C ILE A 835 -10.65 54.01 32.33
N ILE A 836 -10.56 55.20 32.91
CA ILE A 836 -11.69 56.15 33.03
C ILE A 836 -11.89 56.97 31.75
N ARG A 837 -10.85 57.18 30.94
CA ARG A 837 -10.89 58.04 29.75
C ARG A 837 -12.03 57.72 28.76
N PRO A 838 -12.35 56.45 28.45
CA PRO A 838 -13.39 56.14 27.48
C PRO A 838 -14.81 56.55 27.91
N PHE A 839 -15.03 56.92 29.18
CA PHE A 839 -16.33 57.42 29.65
C PHE A 839 -16.68 58.82 29.17
N CYS A 840 -15.78 59.49 28.44
CA CYS A 840 -16.10 60.70 27.69
C CYS A 840 -17.25 60.47 26.67
N ASP A 841 -17.43 59.25 26.15
CA ASP A 841 -18.65 58.85 25.43
C ASP A 841 -19.74 58.48 26.44
N PRO A 842 -20.87 59.22 26.50
CA PRO A 842 -21.96 58.94 27.45
C PRO A 842 -22.62 57.58 27.23
N ASN A 843 -22.46 56.98 26.05
CA ASN A 843 -23.00 55.65 25.74
C ASN A 843 -22.11 54.51 26.24
N VAL A 844 -20.92 54.81 26.78
CA VAL A 844 -20.04 53.80 27.38
C VAL A 844 -20.56 53.47 28.78
N GLY A 845 -20.98 52.21 28.95
CA GLY A 845 -21.45 51.66 30.22
C GLY A 845 -20.34 51.00 31.03
N ALA A 846 -19.33 50.46 30.36
CA ALA A 846 -18.20 49.80 31.01
C ALA A 846 -16.92 49.84 30.16
N VAL A 847 -15.77 49.77 30.83
CA VAL A 847 -14.43 49.71 30.23
C VAL A 847 -13.66 48.56 30.86
N SER A 848 -13.09 47.69 30.03
CA SER A 848 -12.18 46.62 30.45
C SER A 848 -10.73 47.11 30.39
N GLY A 849 -9.96 46.84 31.44
CA GLY A 849 -8.49 46.96 31.39
C GLY A 849 -7.82 45.76 30.72
N ASN A 850 -6.50 45.84 30.57
CA ASN A 850 -5.62 44.80 30.06
C ASN A 850 -5.08 43.95 31.22
N VAL A 851 -5.49 42.68 31.28
CA VAL A 851 -5.05 41.75 32.33
C VAL A 851 -3.79 41.02 31.85
N LYS A 852 -2.71 41.14 32.61
CA LYS A 852 -1.45 40.43 32.38
C LYS A 852 -1.16 39.44 33.51
N ILE A 853 -0.47 38.36 33.19
CA ILE A 853 -0.05 37.36 34.18
C ILE A 853 1.23 37.84 34.86
N GLY A 854 1.17 38.02 36.18
CA GLY A 854 2.30 38.51 36.98
C GLY A 854 3.29 37.44 37.45
N ASN A 855 2.98 36.15 37.29
CA ASN A 855 3.78 35.02 37.77
C ASN A 855 4.15 34.02 36.67
N CYS A 856 4.74 34.48 35.57
CA CYS A 856 5.23 33.64 34.45
C CYS A 856 6.49 32.80 34.79
N LYS A 857 6.39 31.93 35.81
CA LYS A 857 7.53 31.19 36.41
C LYS A 857 7.73 29.77 35.87
N ASN A 858 6.69 29.12 35.36
CA ASN A 858 6.74 27.73 34.90
C ASN A 858 5.99 27.52 33.57
N ILE A 859 6.11 26.33 32.97
CA ILE A 859 5.50 26.02 31.67
C ILE A 859 3.98 26.19 31.65
N LEU A 860 3.28 25.87 32.74
CA LEU A 860 1.82 26.04 32.83
C LEU A 860 1.43 27.53 32.88
N THR A 861 2.19 28.37 33.57
CA THR A 861 2.00 29.83 33.57
C THR A 861 2.41 30.46 32.25
N TRP A 862 3.40 29.91 31.53
CA TRP A 862 3.74 30.32 30.16
C TRP A 862 2.61 30.00 29.18
N TRP A 863 2.01 28.81 29.26
CA TRP A 863 0.86 28.45 28.44
C TRP A 863 -0.35 29.35 28.70
N GLN A 864 -0.62 29.66 29.96
CA GLN A 864 -1.65 30.65 30.31
C GLN A 864 -1.32 32.05 29.78
N HIS A 865 -0.05 32.46 29.81
CA HIS A 865 0.38 33.73 29.23
C HIS A 865 0.14 33.79 27.72
N ILE A 866 0.49 32.72 26.98
CA ILE A 866 0.16 32.61 25.55
C ILE A 866 -1.35 32.72 25.33
N GLU A 867 -2.16 32.02 26.12
CA GLU A 867 -3.63 32.10 26.05
C GLU A 867 -4.16 33.53 26.28
N TYR A 868 -3.65 34.23 27.30
CA TYR A 868 -4.08 35.60 27.60
C TYR A 868 -3.74 36.57 26.46
N VAL A 869 -2.53 36.47 25.90
CA VAL A 869 -2.12 37.36 24.80
C VAL A 869 -2.91 37.04 23.52
N THR A 870 -3.00 35.76 23.14
CA THR A 870 -3.55 35.33 21.84
C THR A 870 -5.07 35.17 21.82
N GLY A 871 -5.65 34.65 22.89
CA GLY A 871 -7.06 34.32 23.00
C GLY A 871 -7.89 35.40 23.68
N TYR A 872 -7.31 36.14 24.62
CA TYR A 872 -8.04 37.15 25.39
C TYR A 872 -7.80 38.57 24.88
N ASN A 873 -6.54 39.03 24.83
CA ASN A 873 -6.21 40.41 24.48
C ASN A 873 -6.44 40.72 22.99
N LEU A 874 -5.92 39.88 22.09
CA LEU A 874 -6.13 40.05 20.65
C LEU A 874 -7.62 40.06 20.29
N GLU A 875 -8.38 39.10 20.82
CA GLU A 875 -9.80 38.99 20.54
C GLU A 875 -10.57 40.19 21.10
N LYS A 876 -10.26 40.61 22.32
CA LYS A 876 -10.91 41.78 22.94
C LYS A 876 -10.72 43.05 22.12
N ARG A 877 -9.52 43.29 21.57
CA ARG A 877 -9.28 44.43 20.65
C ARG A 877 -10.17 44.37 19.41
N ALA A 878 -10.31 43.20 18.80
CA ALA A 878 -11.18 43.04 17.64
C ALA A 878 -12.66 43.24 18.01
N LEU A 879 -13.10 42.72 19.15
CA LEU A 879 -14.48 42.87 19.64
C LEU A 879 -14.79 44.31 20.10
N ASP A 880 -13.79 45.07 20.56
CA ASP A 880 -13.93 46.49 20.91
C ASP A 880 -14.34 47.33 19.70
N GLU A 881 -13.63 47.17 18.57
CA GLU A 881 -13.96 47.86 17.31
C GLU A 881 -15.34 47.45 16.75
N LEU A 882 -15.83 46.26 17.12
CA LEU A 882 -17.15 45.76 16.76
C LEU A 882 -18.25 46.11 17.78
N ASP A 883 -17.94 46.84 18.86
CA ASP A 883 -18.83 47.10 20.02
C ASP A 883 -19.47 45.81 20.58
N SER A 884 -18.66 44.78 20.75
CA SER A 884 -19.11 43.40 20.96
C SER A 884 -18.38 42.67 22.11
N ILE A 885 -17.70 43.39 22.99
CA ILE A 885 -17.01 42.83 24.17
C ILE A 885 -18.04 42.24 25.14
N THR A 886 -17.96 40.93 25.39
CA THR A 886 -18.91 40.20 26.24
C THR A 886 -18.48 39.98 27.67
N VAL A 887 -17.23 40.30 28.00
CA VAL A 887 -16.69 40.14 29.36
C VAL A 887 -15.80 41.33 29.71
N VAL A 888 -16.19 42.07 30.74
CA VAL A 888 -15.28 42.95 31.50
C VAL A 888 -14.79 42.15 32.70
N PRO A 889 -13.49 41.81 32.79
CA PRO A 889 -13.00 40.87 33.78
C PRO A 889 -13.07 41.45 35.19
N GLY A 890 -13.36 40.60 36.17
CA GLY A 890 -13.27 40.97 37.59
C GLY A 890 -11.90 41.49 38.03
N ALA A 891 -10.82 41.08 37.34
CA ALA A 891 -9.46 41.52 37.64
C ALA A 891 -9.28 43.03 37.42
N ILE A 892 -9.88 43.65 36.40
CA ILE A 892 -9.86 45.11 36.24
C ILE A 892 -10.99 45.56 35.31
N GLY A 893 -11.97 46.25 35.88
CA GLY A 893 -13.11 46.77 35.14
C GLY A 893 -13.56 48.11 35.70
N ALA A 894 -13.91 49.04 34.83
CA ALA A 894 -14.52 50.30 35.21
C ALA A 894 -15.96 50.37 34.69
N TRP A 895 -16.86 50.93 35.49
CA TRP A 895 -18.30 50.90 35.25
C TRP A 895 -18.91 52.25 35.53
N ARG A 896 -19.84 52.67 34.67
CA ARG A 896 -20.70 53.82 34.96
C ARG A 896 -21.79 53.37 35.93
N LYS A 897 -21.86 53.97 37.13
CA LYS A 897 -22.78 53.56 38.21
C LYS A 897 -24.24 53.52 37.73
N SER A 898 -24.68 54.58 37.06
CA SER A 898 -26.04 54.65 36.51
C SER A 898 -26.36 53.58 35.46
N ALA A 899 -25.36 53.12 34.70
CA ALA A 899 -25.53 52.03 33.74
C ALA A 899 -25.68 50.67 34.43
N LEU A 900 -24.91 50.42 35.50
CA LEU A 900 -25.04 49.22 36.35
C LEU A 900 -26.41 49.16 37.01
N GLU A 901 -26.87 50.27 37.59
CA GLU A 901 -28.20 50.36 38.22
C GLU A 901 -29.32 50.10 37.20
N ALA A 902 -29.19 50.62 35.97
CA ALA A 902 -30.17 50.44 34.91
C ALA A 902 -30.35 48.97 34.46
N VAL A 903 -29.36 48.10 34.71
CA VAL A 903 -29.39 46.66 34.39
C VAL A 903 -29.60 45.74 35.59
N GLY A 904 -29.74 46.30 36.80
CA GLY A 904 -29.99 45.53 38.02
C GLY A 904 -28.73 44.98 38.70
N LEU A 905 -27.58 45.66 38.55
CA LEU A 905 -26.29 45.31 39.18
C LEU A 905 -25.82 43.86 38.85
N PHE A 906 -25.02 43.25 39.72
CA PHE A 906 -24.51 41.88 39.57
C PHE A 906 -25.50 40.86 40.14
N GLU A 907 -25.91 39.87 39.35
CA GLU A 907 -26.79 38.78 39.81
C GLU A 907 -26.01 37.53 40.24
N GLU A 908 -26.56 36.79 41.21
CA GLU A 908 -25.91 35.62 41.85
C GLU A 908 -26.28 34.26 41.20
N ASP A 909 -27.10 34.26 40.14
CA ASP A 909 -27.64 33.04 39.51
C ASP A 909 -26.68 32.37 38.50
N THR A 910 -25.49 32.95 38.29
CA THR A 910 -24.40 32.43 37.45
C THR A 910 -23.04 32.47 38.16
N LEU A 911 -22.09 31.62 37.74
CA LEU A 911 -20.71 31.62 38.25
C LEU A 911 -19.77 32.65 37.58
N ALA A 912 -20.29 33.43 36.64
CA ALA A 912 -19.58 34.45 35.86
C ALA A 912 -20.41 35.74 35.86
N GLU A 913 -20.55 36.33 37.04
CA GLU A 913 -21.32 37.55 37.31
C GLU A 913 -20.90 38.73 36.43
N ASP A 914 -19.61 38.79 36.11
CA ASP A 914 -18.97 39.80 35.28
C ASP A 914 -19.40 39.70 33.80
N THR A 915 -19.48 38.48 33.28
CA THR A 915 -19.98 38.18 31.93
C THR A 915 -21.48 38.48 31.83
N ASP A 916 -22.27 38.10 32.84
CA ASP A 916 -23.71 38.32 32.88
C ASP A 916 -24.06 39.82 32.79
N VAL A 917 -23.49 40.64 33.69
CA VAL A 917 -23.76 42.09 33.70
C VAL A 917 -23.28 42.77 32.42
N THR A 918 -22.14 42.35 31.87
CA THR A 918 -21.61 42.85 30.60
C THR A 918 -22.60 42.58 29.46
N MET A 919 -23.14 41.36 29.37
CA MET A 919 -24.16 41.01 28.37
C MET A 919 -25.50 41.75 28.60
N LYS A 920 -25.87 42.09 29.83
CA LYS A 920 -27.07 42.93 30.10
C LYS A 920 -26.88 44.36 29.58
N LEU A 921 -25.69 44.96 29.78
CA LEU A 921 -25.37 46.29 29.25
C LEU A 921 -25.46 46.32 27.72
N LEU A 922 -24.87 45.33 27.04
CA LEU A 922 -24.99 45.20 25.58
C LEU A 922 -26.45 45.05 25.12
N ARG A 923 -27.30 44.34 25.87
CA ARG A 923 -28.75 44.21 25.56
C ARG A 923 -29.54 45.50 25.76
N ARG A 924 -29.04 46.44 26.57
CA ARG A 924 -29.61 47.78 26.72
C ARG A 924 -29.03 48.79 25.74
N GLY A 925 -28.06 48.39 24.91
CA GLY A 925 -27.46 49.23 23.88
C GLY A 925 -26.25 50.04 24.34
N TYR A 926 -25.75 49.83 25.57
CA TYR A 926 -24.51 50.46 26.01
C TYR A 926 -23.32 49.90 25.23
N LYS A 927 -22.32 50.76 25.03
CA LYS A 927 -21.01 50.39 24.50
C LYS A 927 -20.09 49.92 25.63
N ILE A 928 -19.23 48.99 25.27
CA ILE A 928 -18.20 48.45 26.15
C ILE A 928 -16.88 48.65 25.44
N ARG A 929 -15.90 49.22 26.15
CA ARG A 929 -14.59 49.59 25.59
C ARG A 929 -13.47 48.79 26.21
N SER A 930 -12.37 48.64 25.48
CA SER A 930 -11.14 48.07 26.01
C SER A 930 -10.05 49.13 26.05
N GLU A 931 -9.54 49.46 27.25
CA GLU A 931 -8.36 50.30 27.39
C GLU A 931 -7.12 49.42 27.57
N VAL A 932 -6.33 49.27 26.51
CA VAL A 932 -5.25 48.28 26.47
C VAL A 932 -4.00 48.74 27.22
N LYS A 933 -3.86 50.05 27.46
CA LYS A 933 -2.77 50.63 28.26
C LYS A 933 -3.05 50.54 29.77
N ALA A 934 -4.30 50.36 30.18
CA ALA A 934 -4.67 50.19 31.59
C ALA A 934 -4.30 48.77 32.07
N ILE A 935 -3.06 48.58 32.53
CA ILE A 935 -2.49 47.26 32.83
C ILE A 935 -2.75 46.84 34.29
N ALA A 936 -3.28 45.63 34.46
CA ALA A 936 -3.42 44.98 35.75
C ALA A 936 -2.77 43.59 35.75
N TYR A 937 -1.95 43.30 36.75
CA TYR A 937 -1.23 42.05 36.92
C TYR A 937 -1.96 41.14 37.92
N THR A 938 -2.33 39.95 37.48
CA THR A 938 -3.03 38.93 38.29
C THR A 938 -2.19 37.66 38.45
N GLU A 939 -2.47 36.88 39.50
CA GLU A 939 -1.82 35.60 39.78
C GLU A 939 -2.51 34.45 39.01
N ALA A 940 -1.81 33.84 38.05
CA ALA A 940 -2.27 32.64 37.35
C ALA A 940 -1.99 31.38 38.19
N PRO A 941 -2.86 30.36 38.17
CA PRO A 941 -2.61 29.07 38.81
C PRO A 941 -1.26 28.44 38.39
N GLU A 942 -0.45 28.08 39.37
CA GLU A 942 0.86 27.44 39.14
C GLU A 942 0.80 25.91 39.03
N ASP A 943 -0.33 25.31 39.44
CA ASP A 943 -0.57 23.86 39.41
C ASP A 943 -1.85 23.46 38.62
N LEU A 944 -1.85 22.24 38.08
CA LEU A 944 -2.93 21.74 37.22
C LEU A 944 -4.29 21.64 37.92
N LYS A 945 -4.32 21.31 39.22
CA LYS A 945 -5.57 21.14 39.98
C LYS A 945 -6.26 22.49 40.17
N SER A 946 -5.51 23.51 40.55
CA SER A 946 -6.00 24.89 40.66
C SER A 946 -6.41 25.44 39.29
N PHE A 947 -5.62 25.18 38.25
CA PHE A 947 -5.95 25.55 36.86
C PHE A 947 -7.29 24.96 36.39
N ILE A 948 -7.50 23.65 36.50
CA ILE A 948 -8.74 22.97 36.09
C ILE A 948 -9.94 23.52 36.85
N LYS A 949 -9.80 23.78 38.17
CA LYS A 949 -10.87 24.37 38.97
C LYS A 949 -11.26 25.76 38.47
N GLN A 950 -10.27 26.61 38.20
CA GLN A 950 -10.50 27.96 37.70
C GLN A 950 -11.19 27.93 36.32
N ARG A 951 -10.64 27.17 35.36
CA ARG A 951 -11.18 27.08 34.00
C ARG A 951 -12.56 26.44 33.98
N TYR A 952 -12.85 25.49 34.85
CA TYR A 952 -14.18 24.91 35.00
C TYR A 952 -15.19 25.97 35.44
N ARG A 953 -14.87 26.79 36.44
CA ARG A 953 -15.74 27.87 36.91
C ARG A 953 -16.08 28.83 35.78
N TRP A 954 -15.07 29.30 35.05
CA TRP A 954 -15.26 30.24 33.94
C TRP A 954 -16.08 29.63 32.80
N THR A 955 -15.71 28.43 32.37
CA THR A 955 -16.40 27.74 31.28
C THR A 955 -17.86 27.47 31.64
N PHE A 956 -18.14 26.97 32.84
CA PHE A 956 -19.50 26.70 33.28
C PHE A 956 -20.32 27.99 33.44
N GLY A 957 -19.74 29.05 34.01
CA GLY A 957 -20.37 30.36 34.14
C GLY A 957 -20.69 31.00 32.79
N ILE A 958 -19.79 30.89 31.82
CA ILE A 958 -20.04 31.38 30.45
C ILE A 958 -21.17 30.57 29.78
N LEU A 959 -21.22 29.24 29.94
CA LEU A 959 -22.34 28.44 29.45
C LEU A 959 -23.68 28.85 30.11
N GLN A 960 -23.67 29.21 31.39
CA GLN A 960 -24.84 29.76 32.08
C GLN A 960 -25.27 31.09 31.46
N CYS A 961 -24.34 32.01 31.21
CA CYS A 961 -24.61 33.28 30.56
C CYS A 961 -25.18 33.09 29.14
N LEU A 962 -24.60 32.20 28.33
CA LEU A 962 -25.11 31.86 27.00
C LEU A 962 -26.56 31.32 27.08
N ARG A 963 -26.87 30.48 28.07
CA ARG A 963 -28.22 29.94 28.28
C ARG A 963 -29.21 31.00 28.74
N LYS A 964 -28.78 31.92 29.61
CA LYS A 964 -29.59 33.03 30.15
C LYS A 964 -29.89 34.07 29.07
N HIS A 965 -28.92 34.37 28.23
CA HIS A 965 -29.00 35.36 27.14
C HIS A 965 -29.38 34.78 25.77
N GLN A 966 -29.72 33.48 25.67
CA GLN A 966 -30.00 32.80 24.40
C GLN A 966 -31.05 33.51 23.50
N LYS A 967 -31.99 34.26 24.09
CA LYS A 967 -33.02 35.02 23.34
C LYS A 967 -32.46 36.22 22.55
N ALA A 968 -31.20 36.58 22.79
CA ALA A 968 -30.49 37.58 22.02
C ALA A 968 -29.83 37.01 20.76
N LEU A 969 -29.65 35.69 20.65
CA LEU A 969 -29.08 35.04 19.46
C LEU A 969 -29.95 35.34 18.23
N PHE A 970 -29.33 35.88 17.17
CA PHE A 970 -29.99 36.33 15.93
C PHE A 970 -31.13 37.34 16.12
N ASN A 971 -31.15 38.07 17.24
CA ASN A 971 -32.17 39.06 17.52
C ASN A 971 -31.85 40.41 16.86
N LEU A 972 -32.75 40.91 16.02
CA LEU A 972 -32.59 42.17 15.28
C LEU A 972 -32.52 43.43 16.18
N LYS A 973 -33.02 43.37 17.42
CA LYS A 973 -32.92 44.50 18.37
C LYS A 973 -31.52 44.63 18.99
N ASN A 974 -30.77 43.53 19.07
CA ASN A 974 -29.44 43.48 19.68
C ASN A 974 -28.42 42.98 18.65
N LYS A 975 -28.35 43.65 17.49
CA LYS A 975 -27.62 43.14 16.30
C LYS A 975 -26.20 42.66 16.61
N LYS A 976 -25.42 43.45 17.34
CA LYS A 976 -24.01 43.16 17.64
C LYS A 976 -23.86 41.95 18.57
N LEU A 977 -24.57 41.96 19.70
CA LEU A 977 -24.59 40.84 20.63
C LEU A 977 -25.11 39.54 19.97
N GLY A 978 -26.17 39.64 19.15
CA GLY A 978 -26.89 38.51 18.59
C GLY A 978 -26.27 37.87 17.34
N PHE A 979 -25.57 38.65 16.51
CA PHE A 979 -24.97 38.17 15.25
C PHE A 979 -23.44 38.08 15.30
N ILE A 980 -22.77 38.75 16.25
CA ILE A 980 -21.30 38.72 16.38
C ILE A 980 -20.92 37.99 17.66
N SER A 981 -21.29 38.55 18.81
CA SER A 981 -20.76 38.10 20.11
C SER A 981 -21.17 36.68 20.50
N ILE A 982 -22.49 36.40 20.58
CA ILE A 982 -22.99 35.07 20.98
C ILE A 982 -22.57 33.98 19.97
N PRO A 983 -22.71 34.18 18.64
CA PRO A 983 -22.21 33.21 17.67
C PRO A 983 -20.71 32.91 17.79
N ASN A 984 -19.87 33.94 17.99
CA ASN A 984 -18.43 33.76 18.20
C ASN A 984 -18.14 32.95 19.47
N MET A 985 -18.80 33.25 20.58
CA MET A 985 -18.66 32.47 21.83
C MET A 985 -19.07 31.00 21.63
N ILE A 986 -20.20 30.74 20.96
CA ILE A 986 -20.65 29.38 20.64
C ILE A 986 -19.63 28.66 19.76
N PHE A 987 -19.14 29.32 18.71
CA PHE A 987 -18.15 28.77 17.79
C PHE A 987 -16.87 28.33 18.50
N GLN A 988 -16.35 29.14 19.44
CA GLN A 988 -15.17 28.77 20.22
C GLN A 988 -15.36 27.48 21.01
N TYR A 989 -16.49 27.33 21.70
CA TYR A 989 -16.78 26.10 22.44
C TYR A 989 -17.04 24.90 21.53
N ILE A 990 -17.64 25.08 20.34
CA ILE A 990 -17.75 24.02 19.34
C ILE A 990 -16.36 23.57 18.88
N LEU A 991 -15.48 24.51 18.54
CA LEU A 991 -14.12 24.23 18.11
C LEU A 991 -13.37 23.44 19.19
N LEU A 992 -13.40 23.89 20.45
CA LEU A 992 -12.78 23.19 21.57
C LEU A 992 -13.40 21.82 21.83
N ALA A 993 -14.73 21.68 21.78
CA ALA A 993 -15.41 20.41 22.00
C ALA A 993 -15.11 19.38 20.89
N SER A 994 -14.92 19.85 19.65
CA SER A 994 -14.60 19.01 18.48
C SER A 994 -13.14 18.58 18.39
N ALA A 995 -12.22 19.25 19.11
CA ALA A 995 -10.79 19.00 19.03
C ALA A 995 -10.37 17.51 19.18
N PRO A 996 -10.90 16.71 20.13
CA PRO A 996 -10.50 15.32 20.29
C PRO A 996 -10.92 14.44 19.12
N LEU A 997 -12.07 14.75 18.51
CA LEU A 997 -12.53 14.06 17.31
C LEU A 997 -11.60 14.36 16.13
N VAL A 998 -11.22 15.62 15.96
CA VAL A 998 -10.25 16.04 14.93
C VAL A 998 -8.88 15.38 15.15
N ASP A 999 -8.39 15.35 16.39
CA ASP A 999 -7.12 14.70 16.75
C ASP A 999 -7.16 13.18 16.49
N TYR A 1000 -8.27 12.51 16.83
CA TYR A 1000 -8.46 11.09 16.54
C TYR A 1000 -8.50 10.79 15.04
N ILE A 1001 -9.22 11.60 14.26
CA ILE A 1001 -9.27 11.48 12.80
C ILE A 1001 -7.89 11.70 12.18
N PHE A 1002 -7.10 12.66 12.71
CA PHE A 1002 -5.72 12.88 12.30
C PHE A 1002 -4.83 11.67 12.57
N ILE A 1003 -4.92 11.06 13.76
CA ILE A 1003 -4.16 9.85 14.10
C ILE A 1003 -4.52 8.71 13.13
N LEU A 1004 -5.80 8.47 12.87
CA LEU A 1004 -6.23 7.46 11.89
C LEU A 1004 -5.73 7.78 10.47
N ALA A 1005 -5.67 9.06 10.08
CA ALA A 1005 -5.17 9.48 8.78
C ALA A 1005 -3.68 9.16 8.58
N LEU A 1006 -2.87 9.25 9.65
CA LEU A 1006 -1.44 8.89 9.60
C LEU A 1006 -1.22 7.42 9.24
N PHE A 1007 -2.09 6.52 9.68
CA PHE A 1007 -1.98 5.08 9.41
C PHE A 1007 -2.73 4.61 8.16
N SER A 1008 -3.70 5.40 7.66
CA SER A 1008 -4.51 5.04 6.49
C SER A 1008 -3.99 5.62 5.16
N GLY A 1009 -2.88 6.37 5.17
CA GLY A 1009 -2.34 7.02 3.97
C GLY A 1009 -3.16 8.22 3.47
N ASN A 1010 -4.17 8.68 4.21
CA ASN A 1010 -5.03 9.79 3.82
C ASN A 1010 -4.34 11.15 4.06
N MET A 1011 -3.48 11.54 3.12
CA MET A 1011 -2.68 12.77 3.21
C MET A 1011 -3.51 14.05 3.25
N THR A 1012 -4.74 14.05 2.73
CA THR A 1012 -5.62 15.23 2.73
C THR A 1012 -5.93 15.72 4.15
N VAL A 1013 -6.25 14.81 5.07
CA VAL A 1013 -6.52 15.14 6.48
C VAL A 1013 -5.25 15.66 7.17
N VAL A 1014 -4.10 15.07 6.85
CA VAL A 1014 -2.79 15.50 7.37
C VAL A 1014 -2.50 16.94 6.95
N TYR A 1015 -2.69 17.28 5.67
CA TYR A 1015 -2.52 18.65 5.18
C TYR A 1015 -3.47 19.64 5.86
N PHE A 1016 -4.73 19.28 6.06
CA PHE A 1016 -5.69 20.12 6.78
C PHE A 1016 -5.23 20.44 8.21
N TYR A 1017 -4.72 19.45 8.92
CA TYR A 1017 -4.23 19.62 10.29
C TYR A 1017 -3.00 20.54 10.34
N ILE A 1018 -2.05 20.36 9.41
CA ILE A 1018 -0.84 21.20 9.31
C ILE A 1018 -1.22 22.65 9.01
N ILE A 1019 -2.10 22.90 8.03
CA ILE A 1019 -2.55 24.25 7.67
C ILE A 1019 -3.17 24.96 8.88
N PHE A 1020 -4.01 24.25 9.65
CA PHE A 1020 -4.62 24.80 10.86
C PHE A 1020 -3.57 25.21 11.90
N LEU A 1021 -2.58 24.36 12.18
CA LEU A 1021 -1.49 24.68 13.13
C LEU A 1021 -0.61 25.84 12.67
N LEU A 1022 -0.33 25.94 11.37
CA LEU A 1022 0.41 27.06 10.81
C LEU A 1022 -0.35 28.38 10.96
N ALA A 1023 -1.65 28.39 10.65
CA ALA A 1023 -2.51 29.57 10.81
C ALA A 1023 -2.55 30.04 12.27
N ASP A 1024 -2.75 29.11 13.23
CA ASP A 1024 -2.74 29.43 14.67
C ASP A 1024 -1.37 29.96 15.16
N SER A 1025 -0.27 29.43 14.62
CA SER A 1025 1.08 29.90 14.93
C SER A 1025 1.31 31.33 14.44
N LEU A 1026 0.85 31.65 13.22
CA LEU A 1026 0.94 33.00 12.65
C LEU A 1026 0.16 34.01 13.48
N VAL A 1027 -1.07 33.68 13.90
CA VAL A 1027 -1.88 34.53 14.79
C VAL A 1027 -1.18 34.76 16.12
N SER A 1028 -0.57 33.71 16.68
CA SER A 1028 0.12 33.81 17.97
C SER A 1028 1.33 34.74 17.91
N VAL A 1029 2.14 34.64 16.85
CA VAL A 1029 3.28 35.55 16.62
C VAL A 1029 2.80 36.99 16.40
N TYR A 1030 1.71 37.19 15.65
CA TYR A 1030 1.10 38.50 15.43
C TYR A 1030 0.63 39.12 16.75
N ALA A 1031 -0.10 38.37 17.60
CA ALA A 1031 -0.62 38.85 18.87
C ALA A 1031 0.49 39.31 19.83
N PHE A 1032 1.56 38.51 19.96
CA PHE A 1032 2.72 38.86 20.78
C PHE A 1032 3.44 40.11 20.25
N GLY A 1033 3.55 40.25 18.92
CA GLY A 1033 4.08 41.47 18.30
C GLY A 1033 3.20 42.69 18.54
N LEU A 1034 1.86 42.51 18.51
CA LEU A 1034 0.88 43.58 18.73
C LEU A 1034 0.92 44.11 20.17
N GLU A 1035 1.02 43.21 21.16
CA GLU A 1035 1.09 43.55 22.60
C GLU A 1035 2.51 43.88 23.07
N ARG A 1036 3.52 43.83 22.19
CA ARG A 1036 4.96 44.02 22.51
C ARG A 1036 5.46 43.07 23.61
N GLU A 1037 4.90 41.86 23.67
CA GLU A 1037 5.24 40.84 24.67
C GLU A 1037 6.49 40.05 24.27
N ASN A 1038 7.18 39.48 25.28
CA ASN A 1038 8.35 38.63 25.04
C ASN A 1038 7.94 37.35 24.31
N LYS A 1039 8.57 37.06 23.17
CA LYS A 1039 8.23 35.89 22.32
C LYS A 1039 8.76 34.54 22.85
N LYS A 1040 9.61 34.51 23.88
CA LYS A 1040 10.18 33.27 24.44
C LYS A 1040 9.12 32.18 24.77
N PRO A 1041 7.96 32.49 25.37
CA PRO A 1041 6.94 31.48 25.65
C PRO A 1041 6.44 30.75 24.40
N LEU A 1042 6.46 31.39 23.22
CA LEU A 1042 6.01 30.80 21.96
C LEU A 1042 6.84 29.57 21.52
N LEU A 1043 8.05 29.37 22.07
CA LEU A 1043 8.82 28.13 21.86
C LEU A 1043 8.04 26.88 22.33
N SER A 1044 7.15 27.05 23.30
CA SER A 1044 6.31 25.97 23.83
C SER A 1044 4.93 25.85 23.15
N LEU A 1045 4.65 26.67 22.11
CA LEU A 1045 3.33 26.78 21.48
C LEU A 1045 2.86 25.45 20.88
N PHE A 1046 3.72 24.73 20.17
CA PHE A 1046 3.35 23.45 19.55
C PHE A 1046 2.93 22.42 20.61
N ILE A 1047 3.71 22.29 21.68
CA ILE A 1047 3.40 21.39 22.81
C ILE A 1047 2.13 21.85 23.53
N GLN A 1048 1.93 23.16 23.67
CA GLN A 1048 0.69 23.71 24.22
C GLN A 1048 -0.53 23.26 23.41
N ARG A 1049 -0.48 23.35 22.07
CA ARG A 1049 -1.63 22.99 21.23
C ARG A 1049 -1.96 21.49 21.27
N LEU A 1050 -0.98 20.64 21.51
CA LEU A 1050 -1.19 19.20 21.66
C LEU A 1050 -1.64 18.79 23.07
N VAL A 1051 -1.00 19.33 24.11
CA VAL A 1051 -1.18 18.87 25.51
C VAL A 1051 -2.14 19.78 26.28
N TYR A 1052 -1.82 21.08 26.36
CA TYR A 1052 -2.57 22.04 27.16
C TYR A 1052 -4.01 22.22 26.68
N ARG A 1053 -4.23 22.16 25.36
CA ARG A 1053 -5.58 22.15 24.77
C ARG A 1053 -6.46 21.02 25.31
N GLN A 1054 -5.90 19.85 25.63
CA GLN A 1054 -6.69 18.72 26.13
C GLN A 1054 -7.23 18.96 27.53
N PHE A 1055 -6.52 19.74 28.37
CA PHE A 1055 -7.04 20.17 29.66
C PHE A 1055 -8.27 21.06 29.48
N PHE A 1056 -8.25 21.96 28.51
CA PHE A 1056 -9.39 22.79 28.13
C PHE A 1056 -10.56 21.94 27.62
N THR A 1057 -10.29 20.99 26.74
CA THR A 1057 -11.32 20.11 26.20
C THR A 1057 -11.99 19.29 27.29
N PHE A 1058 -11.19 18.74 28.22
CA PHE A 1058 -11.70 18.05 29.41
C PHE A 1058 -12.64 18.95 30.23
N VAL A 1059 -12.22 20.20 30.47
CA VAL A 1059 -13.04 21.19 31.18
C VAL A 1059 -14.34 21.49 30.46
N VAL A 1060 -14.31 21.70 29.13
CA VAL A 1060 -15.50 21.96 28.31
C VAL A 1060 -16.48 20.78 28.37
N TRP A 1061 -16.02 19.55 28.14
CA TRP A 1061 -16.87 18.37 28.22
C TRP A 1061 -17.42 18.14 29.63
N LYS A 1062 -16.61 18.33 30.67
CA LYS A 1062 -17.07 18.27 32.06
C LYS A 1062 -18.17 19.32 32.33
N SER A 1063 -17.99 20.54 31.86
CA SER A 1063 -18.97 21.63 32.00
C SER A 1063 -20.26 21.33 31.23
N LEU A 1064 -20.18 20.84 30.00
CA LEU A 1064 -21.35 20.42 29.20
C LEU A 1064 -22.11 19.28 29.88
N LEU A 1065 -21.41 18.24 30.34
CA LEU A 1065 -22.01 17.11 31.06
C LEU A 1065 -22.73 17.57 32.34
N ASN A 1066 -22.12 18.45 33.12
CA ASN A 1066 -22.73 18.98 34.33
C ASN A 1066 -23.91 19.91 34.03
N ALA A 1067 -23.83 20.69 32.95
CA ALA A 1067 -24.93 21.54 32.49
C ALA A 1067 -26.12 20.70 32.06
N VAL A 1068 -25.90 19.54 31.40
CA VAL A 1068 -26.95 18.58 31.04
C VAL A 1068 -27.49 17.83 32.26
N LYS A 1069 -26.64 17.48 33.24
CA LYS A 1069 -27.06 16.85 34.50
C LYS A 1069 -27.92 17.76 35.37
N GLY A 1070 -27.70 19.06 35.31
CA GLY A 1070 -28.42 20.06 36.10
C GLY A 1070 -28.02 20.14 37.56
N GLN A 1071 -26.75 19.86 37.84
CA GLN A 1071 -26.20 19.92 39.19
C GLN A 1071 -25.90 21.37 39.60
N LEU A 1072 -26.20 21.71 40.85
CA LEU A 1072 -25.73 22.93 41.49
C LEU A 1072 -24.22 22.82 41.71
N GLN A 1073 -23.48 23.91 41.48
CA GLN A 1073 -22.05 23.98 41.76
C GLN A 1073 -21.77 25.20 42.63
N GLY A 1074 -21.19 24.96 43.81
CA GLY A 1074 -20.82 26.02 44.76
C GLY A 1074 -19.45 26.63 44.45
N TRP A 1075 -19.21 27.80 45.03
CA TRP A 1075 -17.91 28.47 45.03
C TRP A 1075 -16.86 27.63 45.78
N ASN A 1076 -15.86 27.11 45.08
CA ASN A 1076 -14.74 26.38 45.67
C ASN A 1076 -13.44 27.19 45.48
N LYS A 1077 -12.84 27.65 46.58
CA LYS A 1077 -11.68 28.57 46.63
C LYS A 1077 -10.40 27.98 46.01
N LEU A 1078 -9.56 28.84 45.42
CA LEU A 1078 -8.19 28.55 44.96
C LEU A 1078 -7.17 28.92 46.05
N LYS A 1079 -6.08 28.15 46.19
CA LYS A 1079 -4.98 28.48 47.13
C LYS A 1079 -4.05 29.50 46.46
N ARG A 1080 -3.84 30.66 47.09
CA ARG A 1080 -2.97 31.74 46.59
C ARG A 1080 -1.55 31.61 47.14
N THR A 1081 -0.55 32.09 46.40
CA THR A 1081 0.88 32.01 46.78
C THR A 1081 1.52 33.38 47.03
N GLY A 1082 0.86 34.49 46.68
CA GLY A 1082 1.35 35.85 46.94
C GLY A 1082 2.50 36.29 46.00
N ASN A 1083 2.70 35.56 44.91
CA ASN A 1083 3.89 35.61 44.04
C ASN A 1083 3.84 36.62 42.88
N VAL A 1084 3.00 37.65 42.95
CA VAL A 1084 2.92 38.69 41.92
C VAL A 1084 4.13 39.63 42.03
N GLY A 1085 4.99 39.66 40.99
CA GLY A 1085 6.11 40.58 40.87
C GLY A 1085 5.83 41.67 39.83
N ARG A 1086 6.06 42.95 40.16
CA ARG A 1086 6.23 44.00 39.14
C ARG A 1086 7.56 43.74 38.44
N THR A 1087 7.55 43.38 37.17
CA THR A 1087 8.79 43.23 36.38
C THR A 1087 9.39 44.61 36.14
N GLN A 1088 10.20 45.12 37.07
CA GLN A 1088 10.91 46.41 36.98
C GLN A 1088 11.79 46.57 35.73
N THR A 1089 12.06 45.48 34.99
CA THR A 1089 12.96 45.47 33.83
C THR A 1089 12.36 46.05 32.55
N PHE A 1090 11.05 46.28 32.47
CA PHE A 1090 10.40 46.82 31.26
C PHE A 1090 10.10 48.33 31.30
N GLU A 1091 9.97 48.93 32.49
CA GLU A 1091 9.69 50.37 32.61
C GLU A 1091 10.87 51.25 32.16
N SER A 1092 12.11 50.77 32.28
CA SER A 1092 13.29 51.52 31.82
C SER A 1092 13.41 51.57 30.30
N GLN A 1093 12.98 50.53 29.57
CA GLN A 1093 13.00 50.52 28.09
C GLN A 1093 11.80 51.24 27.45
N GLU A 1094 10.64 51.32 28.14
CA GLU A 1094 9.49 52.09 27.62
C GLU A 1094 9.63 53.60 27.84
N ARG A 1095 10.30 54.06 28.92
CA ARG A 1095 10.59 55.48 29.13
C ARG A 1095 11.62 56.06 28.15
N GLU A 1096 12.61 55.27 27.72
CA GLU A 1096 13.62 55.74 26.75
C GLU A 1096 13.07 55.91 25.32
N ASN A 1097 12.08 55.11 24.93
CA ASN A 1097 11.51 55.15 23.57
C ASN A 1097 10.34 56.13 23.39
N TYR A 1098 9.73 56.63 24.46
CA TYR A 1098 8.65 57.63 24.37
C TYR A 1098 9.18 59.06 24.15
N HIS A 1099 10.38 59.38 24.65
CA HIS A 1099 10.98 60.70 24.44
C HIS A 1099 11.63 60.88 23.06
N THR A 1100 11.81 59.81 22.29
CA THR A 1100 12.43 59.86 20.95
C THR A 1100 11.44 60.02 19.79
N THR A 1101 10.13 60.11 20.07
CA THR A 1101 9.09 60.26 19.03
C THR A 1101 8.21 61.49 19.23
N VAL A 1102 8.80 62.59 19.71
CA VAL A 1102 8.28 63.95 19.53
C VAL A 1102 9.41 64.80 18.97
N HIS A 1103 9.70 64.59 17.69
CA HIS A 1103 10.29 65.56 16.76
C HIS A 1103 9.96 65.18 15.32
#